data_AF-A0A449ARF6-F1
#
_entry.id   AF-A0A449ARF6-F1
#
_cell.length_a   1.000
_cell.length_b   1.000
_cell.length_c   1.000
_cell.angle_alpha   90.00
_cell.angle_beta   90.00
_cell.angle_gamma   90.00
#
_symmetry.space_group_name_H-M   'P 1'
#
loop_
_entity.id
_entity.type
_entity.pdbx_description
1 polymer ?
#
loop_
_entity_poly.entity_id
_entity_poly.type
_entity_poly.pdbx_seq_one_letter_code
_entity_poly.pdbx_strand_id
1 'polypeptide(L)'
;MDKNRWEHFFKLNGYEIWKIGTSVSTYIDLSVVQWIDVIKVNTSKIKKINHNENSKKYIFEDKPVVTFYNNNQNNNSESTYKQLINVLTSVGVVQENENYLYVNHDLIRFFDEHKNNDESLNKEIIYDFIRQNLKTSLNKYIISPLKNIDEETSNLTDYRNINHVETKFWFNVLLIIDKKYSEGKLSKNWNIKIDSDLYFNDFISNLLGKNLSESERDKNISIFVETVNEIEKITKVTEIEYEFIDISSSSIKIEELNNQLNNNKLVKKLRESQINEDIISEIISFGEFLSAWSKLNYRIPLFQRTYSWDEQMIKGLFNNIYEGSNKVGVKNFSFLNSIILMNVNNYFNIVDGQQRIISLLIIYLSVLRKAKGMRNSQAEKALIENGYIKELPEMLRSFTNENNKHYEQLYNLFYVNNESLNKNTRFYKNYNEIIRTIEEKIGDDKFEELEQIAHYLVDNVKFNINIIRDNGDDALTKVFQQLNQYSKKLGALDLLRNLIFEKTQGKQVLINLFNNSVNLFFRKSQKEDADENLKEIQAFLDAWLVKSFRADDINRINEKFYDNTTKAFEKFKILVDHYESSENIVLEMWKQVVLYEYSKTGTFDVVNKIMQSDKTTFKKEGLELKNFVLEIEDRAQEIKFMSFQIHHITSGGSKSIYAPLIWSLAEKMEIFKSKNLRNDVALLFSKALHKIEKFGALWEISFKGQSFSKQIIAISKELVTKEDEINYETIIKLYKRLFKILDPTIKNQAQNDWILTYKKKMYETYNYEKIDDSKSFSPANNKFYKIIIGRVFNGFHNSNQPFWFEGYRSYEEKNNSIDFINYSYEHVLPQKPNKELENILEENNIDLTTKYSSLVYKIGNGILLNKNDNSKMSNKSNKSYITHGIKNITTQSVKIPGIKSLFDDKKEISISSLPLVNEEEIYNFSLDSFCKLEKSINKRTEDIIDAYIYILFSDDFDK
;
A
#
# COMPACT_ATOMS: atom_id res chain seq x y z
N MET A 1 24.99 -10.20 19.73
CA MET A 1 23.90 -10.14 18.73
C MET A 1 24.36 -9.24 17.61
N ASP A 2 24.36 -9.73 16.37
CA ASP A 2 24.97 -9.05 15.22
C ASP A 2 23.97 -8.90 14.06
N LYS A 3 22.79 -8.36 14.39
CA LYS A 3 21.67 -8.24 13.44
C LYS A 3 22.05 -7.37 12.25
N ASN A 4 22.82 -6.31 12.45
CA ASN A 4 23.23 -5.42 11.36
C ASN A 4 24.22 -6.04 10.37
N ARG A 5 25.14 -6.89 10.81
CA ARG A 5 26.06 -7.60 9.91
C ARG A 5 25.28 -8.58 9.02
N TRP A 6 24.27 -9.23 9.58
CA TRP A 6 23.33 -10.03 8.80
C TRP A 6 22.38 -9.20 7.92
N GLU A 7 21.88 -8.05 8.35
CA GLU A 7 21.03 -7.19 7.50
C GLU A 7 21.76 -6.72 6.24
N HIS A 8 23.04 -6.37 6.38
CA HIS A 8 23.87 -6.00 5.24
C HIS A 8 24.08 -7.20 4.30
N PHE A 9 24.41 -8.37 4.86
CA PHE A 9 24.50 -9.61 4.10
C PHE A 9 23.19 -9.91 3.38
N PHE A 10 22.05 -9.83 4.07
CA PHE A 10 20.72 -10.11 3.54
C PHE A 10 20.45 -9.23 2.32
N LYS A 11 20.69 -7.92 2.45
CA LYS A 11 20.52 -6.94 1.39
C LYS A 11 21.42 -7.19 0.19
N LEU A 12 22.68 -7.57 0.41
CA LEU A 12 23.65 -7.80 -0.68
C LEU A 12 23.52 -9.15 -1.37
N ASN A 13 22.88 -10.13 -0.71
CA ASN A 13 22.91 -11.54 -1.12
C ASN A 13 21.54 -12.12 -1.49
N GLY A 14 20.55 -11.26 -1.71
CA GLY A 14 19.25 -11.64 -2.26
C GLY A 14 18.15 -11.85 -1.22
N TYR A 15 18.39 -11.68 0.07
CA TYR A 15 17.36 -11.80 1.12
C TYR A 15 16.57 -10.48 1.24
N GLU A 16 15.90 -10.09 0.16
CA GLU A 16 15.14 -8.86 0.07
C GLU A 16 13.78 -9.06 -0.59
N ILE A 17 12.86 -8.12 -0.38
CA ILE A 17 11.52 -8.18 -0.97
C ILE A 17 11.60 -8.08 -2.49
N TRP A 18 10.97 -9.03 -3.19
CA TRP A 18 10.91 -9.02 -4.64
C TRP A 18 9.63 -8.32 -5.14
N LYS A 19 9.81 -7.12 -5.70
CA LYS A 19 8.76 -6.41 -6.45
C LYS A 19 8.54 -7.05 -7.81
N ILE A 20 7.67 -8.05 -7.87
CA ILE A 20 7.24 -8.68 -9.12
C ILE A 20 5.94 -8.02 -9.63
N GLY A 21 5.84 -7.82 -10.94
CA GLY A 21 4.69 -7.12 -11.57
C GLY A 21 3.59 -8.05 -12.10
N THR A 22 3.77 -9.36 -11.96
CA THR A 22 2.92 -10.42 -12.51
C THR A 22 2.93 -11.60 -11.54
N SER A 23 1.83 -12.35 -11.47
CA SER A 23 1.77 -13.55 -10.61
C SER A 23 2.85 -14.55 -11.03
N VAL A 24 3.56 -15.12 -10.06
CA VAL A 24 4.63 -16.09 -10.30
C VAL A 24 4.10 -17.32 -11.01
N SER A 25 2.90 -17.80 -10.66
CA SER A 25 2.25 -18.94 -11.34
C SER A 25 2.07 -18.66 -12.83
N THR A 26 1.71 -17.42 -13.20
CA THR A 26 1.50 -17.03 -14.60
C THR A 26 2.74 -17.24 -15.46
N TYR A 27 3.95 -17.09 -14.90
CA TYR A 27 5.18 -17.38 -15.65
C TYR A 27 5.34 -18.85 -15.98
N ILE A 28 4.91 -19.75 -15.11
CA ILE A 28 4.91 -21.20 -15.36
C ILE A 28 3.79 -21.56 -16.33
N ASP A 29 2.58 -21.03 -16.11
CA ASP A 29 1.36 -21.34 -16.88
C ASP A 29 1.45 -20.90 -18.35
N LEU A 30 2.03 -19.72 -18.59
CA LEU A 30 2.15 -19.14 -19.94
C LEU A 30 3.50 -19.44 -20.61
N SER A 31 4.39 -20.17 -19.94
CA SER A 31 5.65 -20.67 -20.49
C SER A 31 5.64 -22.19 -20.47
N VAL A 32 6.10 -22.80 -19.37
CA VAL A 32 6.43 -24.23 -19.24
C VAL A 32 5.28 -25.12 -19.68
N VAL A 33 4.07 -24.87 -19.16
CA VAL A 33 2.88 -25.68 -19.49
C VAL A 33 2.58 -25.68 -20.99
N GLN A 34 2.94 -24.62 -21.72
CA GLN A 34 2.66 -24.50 -23.16
C GLN A 34 3.60 -25.33 -24.04
N TRP A 35 4.82 -25.63 -23.57
CA TRP A 35 5.85 -26.28 -24.40
C TRP A 35 6.39 -27.58 -23.83
N ILE A 36 6.07 -27.95 -22.58
CA ILE A 36 6.66 -29.11 -21.90
C ILE A 36 6.43 -30.44 -22.64
N ASP A 37 5.26 -30.64 -23.26
CA ASP A 37 4.95 -31.85 -24.06
C ASP A 37 5.66 -31.90 -25.42
N VAL A 38 6.05 -30.73 -25.92
CA VAL A 38 6.62 -30.57 -27.27
C VAL A 38 8.14 -30.67 -27.23
N ILE A 39 8.76 -30.25 -26.13
CA ILE A 39 10.20 -30.34 -25.90
C ILE A 39 10.54 -31.74 -25.39
N LYS A 40 11.40 -32.47 -26.12
CA LYS A 40 11.87 -33.82 -25.74
C LYS A 40 13.30 -33.74 -25.21
N VAL A 41 13.75 -34.79 -24.50
CA VAL A 41 15.12 -34.91 -23.97
C VAL A 41 16.14 -34.70 -25.10
N ASN A 42 16.62 -33.46 -25.20
CA ASN A 42 17.76 -32.93 -25.93
C ASN A 42 17.95 -31.52 -25.38
N THR A 43 19.20 -31.04 -25.24
CA THR A 43 19.61 -29.75 -24.63
C THR A 43 19.01 -28.55 -25.37
N SER A 44 17.69 -28.36 -25.30
CA SER A 44 16.96 -27.38 -26.10
C SER A 44 17.41 -26.00 -25.69
N LYS A 45 18.18 -25.38 -26.59
CA LYS A 45 18.90 -24.15 -26.33
C LYS A 45 17.97 -22.98 -26.55
N ILE A 46 17.89 -22.08 -25.57
CA ILE A 46 17.00 -20.94 -25.57
C ILE A 46 17.82 -19.70 -25.94
N LYS A 47 17.48 -19.10 -27.10
CA LYS A 47 18.18 -17.90 -27.60
C LYS A 47 17.33 -16.65 -27.41
N LYS A 48 17.98 -15.57 -26.97
CA LYS A 48 17.41 -14.22 -26.94
C LYS A 48 17.55 -13.59 -28.32
N ILE A 49 16.44 -13.17 -28.92
CA ILE A 49 16.39 -12.48 -30.21
C ILE A 49 15.77 -11.08 -30.07
N ASN A 50 16.26 -10.13 -30.88
CA ASN A 50 15.67 -8.79 -30.98
C ASN A 50 14.43 -8.88 -31.88
N HIS A 51 13.29 -8.42 -31.37
CA HIS A 51 12.03 -8.41 -32.12
C HIS A 51 11.76 -7.03 -32.75
N ASN A 52 12.14 -5.91 -32.08
CA ASN A 52 12.15 -4.49 -32.54
C ASN A 52 13.06 -3.62 -31.63
N GLU A 53 13.26 -2.32 -31.90
CA GLU A 53 14.14 -1.40 -31.12
C GLU A 53 13.89 -1.40 -29.59
N ASN A 54 12.68 -1.75 -29.14
CA ASN A 54 12.27 -1.74 -27.73
C ASN A 54 11.72 -3.09 -27.19
N SER A 55 11.82 -4.21 -27.93
CA SER A 55 11.33 -5.51 -27.46
C SER A 55 12.23 -6.70 -27.84
N LYS A 56 12.45 -7.60 -26.88
CA LYS A 56 13.25 -8.84 -27.03
C LYS A 56 12.33 -10.05 -26.87
N LYS A 57 12.62 -11.17 -27.51
CA LYS A 57 11.86 -12.44 -27.40
C LYS A 57 12.83 -13.59 -27.12
N TYR A 58 12.39 -14.61 -26.38
CA TYR A 58 13.11 -15.88 -26.25
C TYR A 58 12.48 -16.95 -27.14
N ILE A 59 13.31 -17.73 -27.80
CA ILE A 59 12.90 -18.83 -28.70
C ILE A 59 13.76 -20.06 -28.44
N PHE A 60 13.22 -21.25 -28.73
CA PHE A 60 14.01 -22.47 -28.82
C PHE A 60 14.78 -22.47 -30.15
N GLU A 61 16.09 -22.64 -30.11
CA GLU A 61 16.97 -22.60 -31.29
C GLU A 61 16.69 -23.78 -32.23
N ASP A 62 16.41 -24.95 -31.67
CA ASP A 62 16.06 -26.19 -32.37
C ASP A 62 14.58 -26.24 -32.79
N LYS A 63 13.71 -25.45 -32.14
CA LYS A 63 12.26 -25.40 -32.41
C LYS A 63 11.71 -23.97 -32.38
N PRO A 64 12.10 -23.09 -33.32
CA PRO A 64 11.74 -21.66 -33.28
C PRO A 64 10.23 -21.37 -33.40
N VAL A 65 9.45 -22.34 -33.89
CA VAL A 65 7.98 -22.25 -34.02
C VAL A 65 7.28 -22.46 -32.67
N VAL A 66 7.92 -23.16 -31.71
CA VAL A 66 7.36 -23.39 -30.38
C VAL A 66 7.47 -22.10 -29.57
N THR A 67 6.35 -21.64 -29.03
CA THR A 67 6.33 -20.39 -28.26
C THR A 67 6.86 -20.60 -26.86
N PHE A 68 7.99 -19.95 -26.54
CA PHE A 68 8.62 -20.02 -25.21
C PHE A 68 7.79 -19.35 -24.10
N TYR A 69 7.11 -18.24 -24.41
CA TYR A 69 6.26 -17.52 -23.47
C TYR A 69 5.17 -16.76 -24.22
N ASN A 70 3.91 -17.02 -23.89
CA ASN A 70 2.74 -16.43 -24.56
C ASN A 70 1.83 -15.71 -23.58
N ASN A 71 1.92 -14.38 -23.52
CA ASN A 71 1.06 -13.58 -22.65
C ASN A 71 0.11 -12.64 -23.39
N ASN A 72 -0.16 -12.85 -24.68
CA ASN A 72 -1.13 -12.09 -25.48
C ASN A 72 -0.85 -10.58 -25.60
N GLN A 73 0.39 -10.14 -25.37
CA GLN A 73 0.88 -8.82 -25.76
C GLN A 73 1.75 -8.92 -27.01
N ASN A 74 1.56 -8.03 -27.98
CA ASN A 74 2.41 -7.99 -29.19
C ASN A 74 3.88 -7.67 -28.86
N ASN A 75 4.17 -7.07 -27.70
CA ASN A 75 5.52 -6.72 -27.24
C ASN A 75 5.59 -6.73 -25.70
N ASN A 76 6.51 -7.51 -25.13
CA ASN A 76 6.81 -7.51 -23.70
C ASN A 76 8.02 -6.65 -23.37
N SER A 77 8.00 -5.98 -22.21
CA SER A 77 9.15 -5.23 -21.73
C SER A 77 10.30 -6.16 -21.32
N GLU A 78 11.53 -5.65 -21.41
CA GLU A 78 12.72 -6.40 -20.97
C GLU A 78 12.65 -6.78 -19.49
N SER A 79 11.98 -5.98 -18.65
CA SER A 79 11.77 -6.29 -17.24
C SER A 79 10.93 -7.55 -17.03
N THR A 80 9.87 -7.75 -17.81
CA THR A 80 8.98 -8.93 -17.71
C THR A 80 9.73 -10.19 -18.09
N TYR A 81 10.49 -10.14 -19.19
CA TYR A 81 11.30 -11.27 -19.63
C TYR A 81 12.44 -11.62 -18.67
N LYS A 82 13.06 -10.62 -18.05
CA LYS A 82 14.05 -10.85 -16.99
C LYS A 82 13.41 -11.53 -15.77
N GLN A 83 12.21 -11.10 -15.37
CA GLN A 83 11.47 -11.74 -14.26
C GLN A 83 11.07 -13.17 -14.60
N LEU A 84 10.57 -13.44 -15.81
CA LEU A 84 10.26 -14.79 -16.29
C LEU A 84 11.46 -15.73 -16.15
N ILE A 85 12.61 -15.35 -16.73
CA ILE A 85 13.82 -16.20 -16.68
C ILE A 85 14.26 -16.42 -15.24
N ASN A 86 14.32 -15.35 -14.42
CA ASN A 86 14.69 -15.47 -13.01
C ASN A 86 13.78 -16.46 -12.25
N VAL A 87 12.47 -16.44 -12.50
CA VAL A 87 11.53 -17.39 -11.89
C VAL A 87 11.82 -18.81 -12.37
N LEU A 88 11.92 -19.03 -13.69
CA LEU A 88 12.15 -20.36 -14.26
C LEU A 88 13.49 -20.96 -13.79
N THR A 89 14.55 -20.16 -13.68
CA THR A 89 15.84 -20.59 -13.14
C THR A 89 15.71 -20.95 -11.66
N SER A 90 15.01 -20.13 -10.87
CA SER A 90 14.84 -20.34 -9.42
C SER A 90 14.11 -21.63 -9.07
N VAL A 91 13.13 -22.03 -9.90
CA VAL A 91 12.38 -23.29 -9.74
C VAL A 91 13.03 -24.47 -10.48
N GLY A 92 14.19 -24.26 -11.10
CA GLY A 92 14.95 -25.32 -11.78
C GLY A 92 14.32 -25.80 -13.10
N VAL A 93 13.51 -24.98 -13.76
CA VAL A 93 12.96 -25.29 -15.09
C VAL A 93 14.00 -25.06 -16.19
N VAL A 94 14.81 -24.02 -16.05
CA VAL A 94 15.90 -23.69 -16.97
C VAL A 94 17.22 -23.58 -16.21
N GLN A 95 18.33 -23.86 -16.90
CA GLN A 95 19.69 -23.75 -16.37
C GLN A 95 20.54 -22.89 -17.31
N GLU A 96 21.50 -22.16 -16.75
CA GLU A 96 22.44 -21.34 -17.52
C GLU A 96 23.81 -22.06 -17.58
N ASN A 97 24.36 -22.21 -18.79
CA ASN A 97 25.68 -22.78 -19.02
C ASN A 97 26.39 -22.04 -20.16
N GLU A 98 27.65 -21.63 -19.95
CA GLU A 98 28.51 -20.97 -20.96
C GLU A 98 27.81 -19.85 -21.77
N ASN A 99 27.06 -18.98 -21.09
CA ASN A 99 26.27 -17.86 -21.65
C ASN A 99 24.99 -18.26 -22.42
N TYR A 100 24.51 -19.50 -22.28
CA TYR A 100 23.28 -19.98 -22.90
C TYR A 100 22.30 -20.54 -21.88
N LEU A 101 21.01 -20.36 -22.15
CA LEU A 101 19.91 -20.92 -21.37
C LEU A 101 19.48 -22.26 -21.97
N TYR A 102 19.30 -23.27 -21.13
CA TYR A 102 18.85 -24.60 -21.52
C TYR A 102 17.65 -25.04 -20.68
N VAL A 103 16.77 -25.85 -21.26
CA VAL A 103 15.73 -26.54 -20.48
C VAL A 103 16.38 -27.59 -19.58
N ASN A 104 15.96 -27.65 -18.31
CA ASN A 104 16.50 -28.62 -17.36
C ASN A 104 16.14 -30.06 -17.78
N HIS A 105 17.16 -30.89 -17.98
CA HIS A 105 16.99 -32.31 -18.34
C HIS A 105 16.25 -33.11 -17.28
N ASP A 106 16.46 -32.80 -16.00
CA ASP A 106 15.79 -33.52 -14.91
C ASP A 106 14.29 -33.24 -14.91
N LEU A 107 13.87 -32.02 -15.28
CA LEU A 107 12.46 -31.69 -15.45
C LEU A 107 11.84 -32.50 -16.59
N ILE A 108 12.50 -32.56 -17.75
CA ILE A 108 11.97 -33.30 -18.90
C ILE A 108 11.89 -34.80 -18.60
N ARG A 109 12.93 -35.38 -17.98
CA ARG A 109 12.89 -36.79 -17.57
C ARG A 109 11.77 -37.04 -16.57
N PHE A 110 11.65 -36.20 -15.54
CA PHE A 110 10.59 -36.31 -14.55
C PHE A 110 9.21 -36.22 -15.20
N PHE A 111 9.03 -35.27 -16.10
CA PHE A 111 7.78 -35.08 -16.81
C PHE A 111 7.46 -36.27 -17.71
N ASP A 112 8.42 -36.79 -18.47
CA ASP A 112 8.24 -37.98 -19.33
C ASP A 112 7.89 -39.25 -18.52
N GLU A 113 8.36 -39.37 -17.29
CA GLU A 113 8.05 -40.49 -16.37
C GLU A 113 6.65 -40.39 -15.75
N HIS A 114 6.10 -39.19 -15.61
CA HIS A 114 4.85 -38.93 -14.88
C HIS A 114 3.70 -38.46 -15.79
N LYS A 115 3.98 -38.12 -17.06
CA LYS A 115 2.95 -37.69 -18.01
C LYS A 115 1.98 -38.84 -18.34
N ASN A 116 0.71 -38.48 -18.39
CA ASN A 116 -0.38 -39.36 -18.79
C ASN A 116 -1.07 -38.76 -20.03
N ASN A 117 -2.10 -39.43 -20.56
CA ASN A 117 -2.86 -38.95 -21.72
C ASN A 117 -3.71 -37.69 -21.46
N ASP A 118 -3.73 -37.17 -20.23
CA ASP A 118 -4.51 -36.00 -19.84
C ASP A 118 -3.61 -34.76 -19.66
N GLU A 119 -3.56 -33.92 -20.70
CA GLU A 119 -2.78 -32.67 -20.74
C GLU A 119 -3.17 -31.68 -19.62
N SER A 120 -4.35 -31.82 -19.00
CA SER A 120 -4.77 -30.95 -17.90
C SER A 120 -3.92 -31.16 -16.63
N LEU A 121 -3.23 -32.30 -16.51
CA LEU A 121 -2.36 -32.65 -15.38
C LEU A 121 -0.93 -32.15 -15.51
N ASN A 122 -0.53 -31.63 -16.68
CA ASN A 122 0.84 -31.18 -16.94
C ASN A 122 1.34 -30.16 -15.91
N LYS A 123 0.45 -29.26 -15.51
CA LYS A 123 0.74 -28.27 -14.47
C LYS A 123 1.08 -28.92 -13.13
N GLU A 124 0.32 -29.94 -12.72
CA GLU A 124 0.54 -30.63 -11.44
C GLU A 124 1.91 -31.33 -11.44
N ILE A 125 2.25 -32.01 -12.53
CA ILE A 125 3.55 -32.70 -12.70
C ILE A 125 4.72 -31.71 -12.58
N ILE A 126 4.59 -30.51 -13.16
CA ILE A 126 5.62 -29.46 -13.01
C ILE A 126 5.76 -29.03 -11.55
N TYR A 127 4.65 -28.89 -10.80
CA TYR A 127 4.70 -28.55 -9.39
C TYR A 127 5.22 -29.70 -8.51
N ASP A 128 4.98 -30.97 -8.88
CA ASP A 128 5.58 -32.13 -8.23
C ASP A 128 7.09 -32.13 -8.34
N PHE A 129 7.61 -31.83 -9.53
CA PHE A 129 9.04 -31.65 -9.74
C PHE A 129 9.62 -30.56 -8.82
N ILE A 130 8.92 -29.43 -8.69
CA ILE A 130 9.35 -28.34 -7.80
C ILE A 130 9.31 -28.77 -6.33
N ARG A 131 8.28 -29.50 -5.90
CA ARG A 131 8.15 -30.04 -4.54
C ARG A 131 9.27 -31.01 -4.19
N GLN A 132 9.58 -31.94 -5.08
CA GLN A 132 10.66 -32.91 -4.85
C GLN A 132 12.03 -32.24 -4.65
N ASN A 133 12.24 -31.10 -5.31
CA ASN A 133 13.46 -30.31 -5.20
C ASN A 133 13.44 -29.27 -4.06
N LEU A 134 12.32 -29.11 -3.35
CA LEU A 134 12.11 -28.00 -2.41
C LEU A 134 13.19 -27.90 -1.32
N LYS A 135 13.45 -29.00 -0.61
CA LYS A 135 14.45 -29.04 0.46
C LYS A 135 15.85 -28.73 -0.08
N THR A 136 16.17 -29.26 -1.26
CA THR A 136 17.44 -29.00 -1.94
C THR A 136 17.57 -27.53 -2.34
N SER A 137 16.50 -26.92 -2.87
CA SER A 137 16.47 -25.51 -3.27
C SER A 137 16.60 -24.57 -2.07
N LEU A 138 15.85 -24.79 -0.99
CA LEU A 138 15.97 -23.97 0.22
C LEU A 138 17.34 -24.12 0.88
N ASN A 139 17.88 -25.33 0.94
CA ASN A 139 19.24 -25.52 1.44
C ASN A 139 20.25 -24.78 0.57
N LYS A 140 20.22 -24.99 -0.75
CA LYS A 140 21.18 -24.39 -1.69
C LYS A 140 21.11 -22.86 -1.72
N TYR A 141 19.90 -22.29 -1.74
CA TYR A 141 19.69 -20.86 -1.98
C TYR A 141 19.43 -20.04 -0.72
N ILE A 142 19.00 -20.64 0.39
CA ILE A 142 18.73 -19.92 1.64
C ILE A 142 19.74 -20.28 2.73
N ILE A 143 19.97 -21.56 3.01
CA ILE A 143 20.78 -21.97 4.16
C ILE A 143 22.29 -21.99 3.86
N SER A 144 22.73 -22.60 2.76
CA SER A 144 24.14 -22.71 2.39
C SER A 144 24.83 -21.34 2.28
N PRO A 145 24.24 -20.29 1.69
CA PRO A 145 24.87 -18.97 1.71
C PRO A 145 25.05 -18.40 3.12
N LEU A 146 24.14 -18.73 4.06
CA LEU A 146 24.27 -18.33 5.47
C LEU A 146 25.32 -19.16 6.23
N LYS A 147 25.58 -20.41 5.82
CA LYS A 147 26.56 -21.28 6.48
C LYS A 147 27.99 -21.13 5.95
N ASN A 148 28.14 -20.74 4.68
CA ASN A 148 29.45 -20.60 4.03
C ASN A 148 30.17 -19.27 4.36
N ILE A 149 29.74 -18.59 5.42
CA ILE A 149 30.42 -17.43 5.97
C ILE A 149 31.48 -17.98 6.92
N ASP A 150 32.75 -18.01 6.50
CA ASP A 150 33.86 -18.48 7.33
C ASP A 150 33.91 -17.68 8.65
N GLU A 151 34.06 -18.39 9.78
CA GLU A 151 34.29 -17.78 11.09
C GLU A 151 35.55 -16.89 11.10
N GLU A 152 36.49 -17.11 10.17
CA GLU A 152 37.71 -16.31 10.00
C GLU A 152 37.56 -15.10 9.06
N THR A 153 36.48 -15.00 8.28
CA THR A 153 36.22 -13.80 7.47
C THR A 153 35.65 -12.68 8.34
N SER A 154 36.54 -11.80 8.78
CA SER A 154 36.22 -10.66 9.64
C SER A 154 35.18 -9.68 9.04
N ASN A 155 34.86 -9.76 7.74
CA ASN A 155 33.88 -8.89 7.07
C ASN A 155 32.83 -9.68 6.27
N LEU A 156 31.59 -9.71 6.78
CA LEU A 156 30.39 -10.25 6.09
C LEU A 156 30.03 -9.46 4.81
N THR A 157 30.67 -8.32 4.57
CA THR A 157 30.42 -7.40 3.45
C THR A 157 30.97 -7.89 2.11
N ASP A 158 31.94 -8.81 2.14
CA ASP A 158 32.70 -9.20 0.94
C ASP A 158 32.14 -10.47 0.29
N TYR A 159 31.32 -11.24 1.02
CA TYR A 159 30.63 -12.39 0.46
C TYR A 159 29.56 -11.95 -0.56
N ARG A 160 29.68 -12.50 -1.76
CA ARG A 160 28.71 -12.33 -2.85
C ARG A 160 28.11 -13.67 -3.23
N ASN A 161 26.84 -13.83 -2.91
CA ASN A 161 26.03 -14.95 -3.32
C ASN A 161 25.82 -14.90 -4.83
N ILE A 162 26.46 -15.82 -5.54
CA ILE A 162 26.32 -15.96 -6.99
C ILE A 162 24.86 -16.23 -7.37
N ASN A 163 24.11 -16.92 -6.50
CA ASN A 163 22.70 -17.25 -6.67
C ASN A 163 21.74 -16.22 -6.03
N HIS A 164 22.14 -14.94 -5.95
CA HIS A 164 21.33 -13.90 -5.29
C HIS A 164 19.89 -13.77 -5.85
N VAL A 165 19.67 -14.14 -7.12
CA VAL A 165 18.34 -14.08 -7.75
C VAL A 165 17.45 -15.21 -7.22
N GLU A 166 17.97 -16.43 -7.16
CA GLU A 166 17.29 -17.62 -6.65
C GLU A 166 17.03 -17.51 -5.16
N THR A 167 18.01 -16.98 -4.40
CA THR A 167 17.84 -16.62 -3.00
C THR A 167 16.71 -15.62 -2.83
N LYS A 168 16.64 -14.60 -3.68
CA LYS A 168 15.54 -13.63 -3.66
C LYS A 168 14.19 -14.24 -3.94
N PHE A 169 14.10 -15.16 -4.89
CA PHE A 169 12.85 -15.90 -5.13
C PHE A 169 12.41 -16.69 -3.89
N TRP A 170 13.26 -17.59 -3.42
CA TRP A 170 12.94 -18.52 -2.34
C TRP A 170 12.75 -17.82 -1.00
N PHE A 171 13.42 -16.69 -0.76
CA PHE A 171 13.22 -15.88 0.44
C PHE A 171 11.82 -15.26 0.47
N ASN A 172 11.29 -14.80 -0.67
CA ASN A 172 9.92 -14.27 -0.73
C ASN A 172 8.87 -15.37 -0.59
N VAL A 173 9.11 -16.55 -1.14
CA VAL A 173 8.29 -17.76 -0.90
C VAL A 173 8.27 -18.09 0.59
N LEU A 174 9.44 -18.11 1.24
CA LEU A 174 9.60 -18.40 2.66
C LEU A 174 8.88 -17.38 3.55
N LEU A 175 9.02 -16.07 3.27
CA LEU A 175 8.37 -15.00 4.05
C LEU A 175 6.83 -15.11 4.05
N ILE A 176 6.24 -15.51 2.93
CA ILE A 176 4.78 -15.66 2.81
C ILE A 176 4.30 -16.90 3.58
N ILE A 177 5.07 -17.98 3.54
CA ILE A 177 4.77 -19.20 4.30
C ILE A 177 4.99 -18.98 5.80
N ASP A 178 6.06 -18.31 6.21
CA ASP A 178 6.34 -17.91 7.61
C ASP A 178 5.17 -17.12 8.21
N LYS A 179 4.64 -16.15 7.46
CA LYS A 179 3.47 -15.38 7.87
C LYS A 179 2.22 -16.24 8.05
N LYS A 180 2.03 -17.27 7.21
CA LYS A 180 0.83 -18.13 7.23
C LYS A 180 0.91 -19.25 8.27
N TYR A 181 2.10 -19.83 8.49
CA TYR A 181 2.28 -21.08 9.22
C TYR A 181 3.30 -21.01 10.37
N SER A 182 3.96 -19.87 10.58
CA SER A 182 4.95 -19.67 11.63
C SER A 182 4.77 -18.34 12.37
N GLU A 183 3.54 -17.82 12.42
CA GLU A 183 3.17 -16.57 13.09
C GLU A 183 4.00 -15.33 12.66
N GLY A 184 4.63 -15.39 11.48
CA GLY A 184 5.50 -14.33 10.99
C GLY A 184 6.82 -14.19 11.74
N LYS A 185 7.33 -15.25 12.36
CA LYS A 185 8.54 -15.24 13.20
C LYS A 185 9.75 -14.64 12.48
N LEU A 186 10.02 -15.08 11.23
CA LEU A 186 11.08 -14.51 10.40
C LEU A 186 10.80 -13.04 10.08
N SER A 187 9.58 -12.71 9.66
CA SER A 187 9.24 -11.31 9.32
C SER A 187 9.36 -10.34 10.51
N LYS A 188 8.98 -10.79 11.72
CA LYS A 188 9.08 -10.01 12.97
C LYS A 188 10.54 -9.83 13.39
N ASN A 189 11.30 -10.92 13.49
CA ASN A 189 12.70 -10.89 13.91
C ASN A 189 13.57 -9.98 13.02
N TRP A 190 13.23 -9.87 11.74
CA TRP A 190 13.93 -9.05 10.75
C TRP A 190 13.23 -7.73 10.40
N ASN A 191 12.12 -7.39 11.06
CA ASN A 191 11.32 -6.19 10.81
C ASN A 191 10.95 -6.00 9.32
N ILE A 192 10.64 -7.10 8.63
CA ILE A 192 10.33 -7.11 7.19
C ILE A 192 8.83 -6.87 7.01
N LYS A 193 8.47 -5.77 6.34
CA LYS A 193 7.08 -5.47 5.97
C LYS A 193 6.75 -6.05 4.60
N ILE A 194 5.84 -7.02 4.57
CA ILE A 194 5.38 -7.64 3.32
C ILE A 194 4.18 -6.83 2.78
N ASP A 195 4.44 -5.97 1.78
CA ASP A 195 3.46 -4.99 1.27
C ASP A 195 2.35 -5.58 0.37
N SER A 196 2.46 -6.82 -0.11
CA SER A 196 1.35 -7.53 -0.79
C SER A 196 1.66 -9.01 -1.04
N ASP A 197 0.88 -9.91 -0.45
CA ASP A 197 1.03 -11.37 -0.65
C ASP A 197 0.55 -11.83 -2.05
N LEU A 198 -0.08 -10.95 -2.83
CA LEU A 198 -0.91 -11.30 -4.00
C LEU A 198 -0.16 -12.03 -5.12
N TYR A 199 1.05 -11.61 -5.49
CA TYR A 199 1.71 -12.15 -6.70
C TYR A 199 2.38 -13.52 -6.52
N PHE A 200 2.59 -13.96 -5.29
CA PHE A 200 3.14 -15.28 -4.99
C PHE A 200 2.06 -16.25 -4.51
N ASN A 201 0.89 -15.76 -4.08
CA ASN A 201 -0.18 -16.57 -3.50
C ASN A 201 -0.60 -17.75 -4.40
N ASP A 202 -0.77 -17.53 -5.71
CA ASP A 202 -1.15 -18.61 -6.63
C ASP A 202 -0.05 -19.67 -6.73
N PHE A 203 1.23 -19.23 -6.76
CA PHE A 203 2.36 -20.15 -6.78
C PHE A 203 2.43 -20.98 -5.50
N ILE A 204 2.29 -20.36 -4.32
CA ILE A 204 2.24 -21.06 -3.03
C ILE A 204 1.04 -22.01 -2.97
N SER A 205 -0.11 -21.58 -3.48
CA SER A 205 -1.32 -22.40 -3.52
C SER A 205 -1.18 -23.61 -4.43
N ASN A 206 -0.40 -23.53 -5.51
CA ASN A 206 -0.11 -24.70 -6.36
C ASN A 206 0.99 -25.56 -5.73
N LEU A 207 2.00 -24.95 -5.10
CA LEU A 207 3.08 -25.64 -4.41
C LEU A 207 2.57 -26.51 -3.25
N LEU A 208 1.59 -26.00 -2.48
CA LEU A 208 1.00 -26.64 -1.29
C LEU A 208 -0.44 -27.18 -1.54
N GLY A 209 -0.85 -27.31 -2.80
CA GLY A 209 -2.25 -27.31 -3.24
C GLY A 209 -3.19 -28.45 -2.84
N LYS A 210 -4.40 -28.42 -3.44
CA LYS A 210 -5.59 -29.25 -3.12
C LYS A 210 -5.46 -30.74 -3.44
N ASN A 211 -4.59 -31.09 -4.38
CA ASN A 211 -4.44 -32.48 -4.85
C ASN A 211 -3.47 -33.29 -3.98
N LEU A 212 -2.77 -32.63 -3.04
CA LEU A 212 -1.88 -33.27 -2.08
C LEU A 212 -2.67 -33.81 -0.91
N SER A 213 -2.26 -34.98 -0.40
CA SER A 213 -2.70 -35.45 0.90
C SER A 213 -2.24 -34.51 2.01
N GLU A 214 -2.95 -34.53 3.14
CA GLU A 214 -2.58 -33.74 4.32
C GLU A 214 -1.14 -34.03 4.77
N SER A 215 -0.72 -35.30 4.74
CA SER A 215 0.65 -35.72 5.06
C SER A 215 1.70 -35.11 4.13
N GLU A 216 1.44 -35.04 2.82
CA GLU A 216 2.38 -34.44 1.86
C GLU A 216 2.46 -32.92 2.02
N ARG A 217 1.33 -32.28 2.33
CA ARG A 217 1.27 -30.86 2.61
C ARG A 217 2.05 -30.51 3.87
N ASP A 218 1.83 -31.25 4.96
CA ASP A 218 2.54 -31.05 6.23
C ASP A 218 4.04 -31.27 6.09
N LYS A 219 4.44 -32.28 5.30
CA LYS A 219 5.85 -32.51 4.95
C LYS A 219 6.46 -31.32 4.21
N ASN A 220 5.73 -30.71 3.29
CA ASN A 220 6.23 -29.53 2.57
C ASN A 220 6.30 -28.30 3.48
N ILE A 221 5.31 -28.10 4.36
CA ILE A 221 5.30 -27.01 5.35
C ILE A 221 6.44 -27.18 6.35
N SER A 222 6.69 -28.40 6.85
CA SER A 222 7.75 -28.67 7.82
C SER A 222 9.12 -28.29 7.29
N ILE A 223 9.39 -28.53 6.00
CA ILE A 223 10.63 -28.09 5.33
C ILE A 223 10.84 -26.57 5.44
N PHE A 224 9.78 -25.76 5.29
CA PHE A 224 9.88 -24.31 5.45
C PHE A 224 10.07 -23.90 6.91
N VAL A 225 9.33 -24.50 7.84
CA VAL A 225 9.46 -24.23 9.29
C VAL A 225 10.87 -24.57 9.78
N GLU A 226 11.41 -25.72 9.38
CA GLU A 226 12.79 -26.12 9.63
C GLU A 226 13.78 -25.09 9.07
N THR A 227 13.52 -24.57 7.86
CA THR A 227 14.35 -23.52 7.24
C THR A 227 14.33 -22.23 8.07
N VAL A 228 13.16 -21.76 8.55
CA VAL A 228 13.06 -20.56 9.40
C VAL A 228 13.85 -20.76 10.70
N ASN A 229 13.67 -21.89 11.37
CA ASN A 229 14.37 -22.19 12.62
C ASN A 229 15.89 -22.28 12.42
N GLU A 230 16.35 -22.83 11.29
CA GLU A 230 17.77 -22.90 10.98
C GLU A 230 18.36 -21.51 10.69
N ILE A 231 17.63 -20.61 10.01
CA ILE A 231 18.04 -19.20 9.83
C ILE A 231 18.22 -18.54 11.19
N GLU A 232 17.29 -18.71 12.11
CA GLU A 232 17.40 -18.15 13.46
C GLU A 232 18.59 -18.72 14.24
N LYS A 233 18.82 -20.02 14.12
CA LYS A 233 19.96 -20.68 14.78
C LYS A 233 21.30 -20.17 14.26
N ILE A 234 21.41 -19.96 12.95
CA ILE A 234 22.61 -19.41 12.31
C ILE A 234 22.79 -17.94 12.69
N THR A 235 21.71 -17.15 12.63
CA THR A 235 21.80 -15.69 12.77
C THR A 235 21.79 -15.21 14.23
N LYS A 236 21.20 -15.98 15.15
CA LYS A 236 21.01 -15.66 16.57
C LYS A 236 20.32 -14.31 16.81
N VAL A 237 19.43 -13.89 15.90
CA VAL A 237 18.68 -12.62 15.99
C VAL A 237 17.32 -12.86 16.64
N THR A 238 17.04 -12.15 17.73
CA THR A 238 15.70 -12.03 18.33
C THR A 238 15.28 -10.55 18.39
N GLU A 239 13.98 -10.28 18.39
CA GLU A 239 13.44 -8.93 18.62
C GLU A 239 13.88 -8.41 20.01
N ILE A 240 14.42 -7.18 20.05
CA ILE A 240 14.87 -6.53 21.30
C ILE A 240 13.93 -5.34 21.56
N GLU A 241 13.12 -5.39 22.62
CA GLU A 241 12.47 -4.21 23.20
C GLU A 241 13.35 -3.69 24.35
N TYR A 242 13.91 -2.49 24.20
CA TYR A 242 14.71 -1.85 25.25
C TYR A 242 13.82 -1.13 26.28
N GLU A 243 14.18 -1.23 27.57
CA GLU A 243 13.60 -0.41 28.64
C GLU A 243 13.92 1.07 28.43
N PHE A 244 12.90 1.92 28.44
CA PHE A 244 13.04 3.37 28.28
C PHE A 244 13.57 3.99 29.58
N ILE A 245 14.85 4.34 29.62
CA ILE A 245 15.48 5.03 30.76
C ILE A 245 15.17 6.54 30.72
N ASP A 246 14.81 7.10 31.88
CA ASP A 246 14.58 8.54 32.05
C ASP A 246 15.87 9.34 31.96
N ILE A 247 15.94 10.20 30.94
CA ILE A 247 17.07 11.11 30.75
C ILE A 247 16.82 12.51 31.33
N SER A 248 15.62 12.82 31.82
CA SER A 248 15.26 14.13 32.39
C SER A 248 15.78 14.35 33.82
N SER A 249 16.00 13.29 34.60
CA SER A 249 16.58 13.36 35.94
C SER A 249 18.12 13.22 35.90
N SER A 250 18.86 14.26 35.52
CA SER A 250 20.33 14.23 35.61
C SER A 250 20.81 14.58 37.03
N SER A 251 21.82 13.86 37.52
CA SER A 251 22.36 13.98 38.89
C SER A 251 23.35 15.14 39.08
N ILE A 252 23.66 15.89 38.02
CA ILE A 252 24.73 16.89 37.99
C ILE A 252 24.21 18.24 38.53
N LYS A 253 24.90 18.83 39.52
CA LYS A 253 24.60 20.16 40.05
C LYS A 253 25.01 21.25 39.03
N ILE A 254 24.04 21.99 38.52
CA ILE A 254 24.15 22.97 37.41
C ILE A 254 24.62 24.37 37.91
N GLU A 255 25.60 24.46 38.79
CA GLU A 255 26.04 25.76 39.35
C GLU A 255 27.14 26.48 38.55
N GLU A 256 27.76 25.86 37.53
CA GLU A 256 28.91 26.45 36.80
C GLU A 256 28.68 26.87 35.33
N LEU A 257 27.44 26.81 34.80
CA LEU A 257 27.21 27.01 33.34
C LEU A 257 27.26 28.46 32.81
N ASN A 258 27.20 29.48 33.67
CA ASN A 258 27.03 30.88 33.22
C ASN A 258 28.28 31.51 32.59
N ASN A 259 29.49 30.97 32.83
CA ASN A 259 30.72 31.54 32.29
C ASN A 259 31.03 31.10 30.85
N GLN A 260 30.48 29.97 30.37
CA GLN A 260 30.81 29.42 29.04
C GLN A 260 30.05 30.08 27.87
N LEU A 261 28.85 30.63 28.10
CA LEU A 261 28.05 31.30 27.06
C LEU A 261 28.73 32.52 26.41
N ASN A 262 29.61 33.20 27.14
CA ASN A 262 30.36 34.34 26.60
C ASN A 262 31.51 33.93 25.67
N ASN A 263 31.91 32.65 25.66
CA ASN A 263 32.97 32.12 24.80
C ASN A 263 32.44 31.43 23.53
N ASN A 264 31.12 31.39 23.31
CA ASN A 264 30.55 30.80 22.10
C ASN A 264 30.92 31.61 20.84
N LYS A 265 31.57 30.95 19.87
CA LYS A 265 32.06 31.61 18.65
C LYS A 265 30.96 32.27 17.82
N LEU A 266 29.81 31.61 17.65
CA LEU A 266 28.70 32.15 16.86
C LEU A 266 28.12 33.41 17.51
N VAL A 267 27.91 33.37 18.83
CA VAL A 267 27.40 34.52 19.59
C VAL A 267 28.39 35.69 19.56
N LYS A 268 29.70 35.40 19.70
CA LYS A 268 30.74 36.42 19.59
C LYS A 268 30.79 37.02 18.18
N LYS A 269 30.78 36.19 17.14
CA LYS A 269 30.76 36.62 15.74
C LYS A 269 29.55 37.52 15.44
N LEU A 270 28.37 37.14 15.92
CA LEU A 270 27.16 37.95 15.79
C LEU A 270 27.27 39.32 16.47
N ARG A 271 27.92 39.41 17.63
CA ARG A 271 28.18 40.68 18.32
C ARG A 271 29.21 41.56 17.59
N GLU A 272 30.23 40.95 17.01
CA GLU A 272 31.36 41.65 16.36
C GLU A 272 31.07 42.04 14.91
N SER A 273 30.18 41.32 14.23
CA SER A 273 29.83 41.56 12.82
C SER A 273 29.20 42.94 12.59
N GLN A 274 29.79 43.73 11.69
CA GLN A 274 29.33 45.08 11.35
C GLN A 274 27.92 45.05 10.76
N ILE A 275 27.12 46.11 10.95
CA ILE A 275 25.72 46.20 10.46
C ILE A 275 25.58 45.92 8.95
N ASN A 276 26.64 46.16 8.15
CA ASN A 276 26.62 46.06 6.69
C ASN A 276 26.99 44.66 6.12
N GLU A 277 27.22 43.64 6.95
CA GLU A 277 27.47 42.27 6.44
C GLU A 277 26.14 41.56 6.11
N ASP A 278 25.89 41.28 4.82
CA ASP A 278 24.67 40.58 4.38
C ASP A 278 24.63 39.11 4.83
N ILE A 279 25.80 38.47 4.93
CA ILE A 279 25.93 37.06 5.35
C ILE A 279 27.06 36.95 6.37
N ILE A 280 26.73 36.44 7.56
CA ILE A 280 27.71 36.04 8.57
C ILE A 280 27.96 34.55 8.40
N SER A 281 29.22 34.14 8.26
CA SER A 281 29.62 32.74 8.16
C SER A 281 30.58 32.40 9.30
N GLU A 282 30.32 31.30 10.02
CA GLU A 282 31.18 30.84 11.12
C GLU A 282 31.14 29.30 11.22
N ILE A 283 32.31 28.68 11.40
CA ILE A 283 32.40 27.24 11.60
C ILE A 283 32.28 26.94 13.09
N ILE A 284 31.25 26.18 13.46
CA ILE A 284 30.98 25.82 14.85
C ILE A 284 30.82 24.31 15.05
N SER A 285 31.03 23.85 16.27
CA SER A 285 30.70 22.49 16.68
C SER A 285 29.21 22.33 16.98
N PHE A 286 28.74 21.08 17.07
CA PHE A 286 27.38 20.79 17.48
C PHE A 286 27.08 21.29 18.91
N GLY A 287 28.02 21.21 19.85
CA GLY A 287 27.89 21.83 21.18
C GLY A 287 27.78 23.34 21.14
N GLU A 288 28.59 24.01 20.30
CA GLU A 288 28.49 25.45 20.08
C GLU A 288 27.12 25.84 19.47
N PHE A 289 26.52 24.98 18.65
CA PHE A 289 25.17 25.22 18.13
C PHE A 289 24.10 25.11 19.22
N LEU A 290 24.14 24.04 20.03
CA LEU A 290 23.19 23.81 21.13
C LEU A 290 23.26 24.95 22.17
N SER A 291 24.48 25.31 22.57
CA SER A 291 24.73 26.37 23.56
C SER A 291 24.27 27.77 23.12
N ALA A 292 24.29 28.06 21.81
CA ALA A 292 23.83 29.34 21.27
C ALA A 292 22.29 29.50 21.30
N TRP A 293 21.52 28.44 21.58
CA TRP A 293 20.06 28.50 21.54
C TRP A 293 19.47 29.60 22.44
N SER A 294 20.00 29.76 23.66
CA SER A 294 19.52 30.78 24.63
C SER A 294 19.63 32.22 24.13
N LYS A 295 20.39 32.46 23.04
CA LYS A 295 20.53 33.77 22.38
C LYS A 295 19.85 33.83 21.02
N LEU A 296 19.68 32.71 20.33
CA LEU A 296 19.22 32.67 18.93
C LEU A 296 17.80 32.13 18.75
N ASN A 297 17.21 31.42 19.71
CA ASN A 297 15.83 30.92 19.64
C ASN A 297 15.48 30.26 18.28
N TYR A 298 16.19 29.19 17.92
CA TYR A 298 16.02 28.53 16.62
C TYR A 298 14.57 28.10 16.35
N ARG A 299 14.13 28.21 15.09
CA ARG A 299 12.80 27.73 14.65
C ARG A 299 12.85 26.99 13.34
N ILE A 300 11.88 26.10 13.14
CA ILE A 300 11.63 25.43 11.86
C ILE A 300 10.51 26.18 11.12
N PRO A 301 10.80 26.79 9.96
CA PRO A 301 9.78 27.48 9.15
C PRO A 301 8.66 26.57 8.65
N LEU A 302 7.50 27.14 8.37
CA LEU A 302 6.30 26.42 7.92
C LEU A 302 6.45 25.76 6.54
N PHE A 303 7.29 26.33 5.68
CA PHE A 303 7.59 25.78 4.35
C PHE A 303 8.66 24.68 4.38
N GLN A 304 9.24 24.35 5.54
CA GLN A 304 10.14 23.20 5.64
C GLN A 304 9.38 21.89 5.50
N ARG A 305 10.05 20.86 4.98
CA ARG A 305 9.46 19.53 4.95
C ARG A 305 9.51 18.89 6.33
N THR A 306 8.61 17.95 6.59
CA THR A 306 8.67 17.12 7.80
C THR A 306 9.96 16.28 7.83
N TYR A 307 10.34 15.79 9.01
CA TYR A 307 11.50 14.92 9.13
C TYR A 307 11.33 13.64 8.30
N SER A 308 12.28 13.37 7.40
CA SER A 308 12.16 12.42 6.28
C SER A 308 13.38 11.53 6.08
N TRP A 309 14.37 11.58 6.97
CA TRP A 309 15.45 10.59 6.97
C TRP A 309 14.92 9.23 7.42
N ASP A 310 15.39 8.17 6.76
CA ASP A 310 15.15 6.79 7.14
C ASP A 310 16.28 6.25 8.02
N GLU A 311 16.09 5.03 8.49
CA GLU A 311 16.96 4.32 9.43
C GLU A 311 18.38 4.15 8.86
N GLN A 312 18.49 3.94 7.55
CA GLN A 312 19.78 3.76 6.88
C GLN A 312 20.58 5.08 6.82
N MET A 313 19.90 6.18 6.53
CA MET A 313 20.55 7.50 6.47
C MET A 313 21.09 7.92 7.85
N ILE A 314 20.30 7.81 8.91
CA ILE A 314 20.74 8.22 10.25
C ILE A 314 21.84 7.30 10.78
N LYS A 315 21.73 5.99 10.53
CA LYS A 315 22.78 5.01 10.86
C LYS A 315 24.11 5.35 10.17
N GLY A 316 24.06 5.72 8.89
CA GLY A 316 25.24 6.19 8.15
C GLY A 316 25.88 7.41 8.79
N LEU A 317 25.08 8.39 9.22
CA LEU A 317 25.59 9.56 9.95
C LEU A 317 26.25 9.16 11.28
N PHE A 318 25.61 8.30 12.06
CA PHE A 318 26.16 7.82 13.33
C PHE A 318 27.46 7.03 13.13
N ASN A 319 27.52 6.14 12.14
CA ASN A 319 28.73 5.38 11.82
C ASN A 319 29.91 6.30 11.50
N ASN A 320 29.68 7.38 10.73
CA ASN A 320 30.73 8.36 10.44
C ASN A 320 31.23 9.05 11.72
N ILE A 321 30.34 9.39 12.65
CA ILE A 321 30.68 10.00 13.94
C ILE A 321 31.49 9.01 14.79
N TYR A 322 31.07 7.74 14.85
CA TYR A 322 31.76 6.66 15.56
C TYR A 322 33.16 6.37 14.99
N GLU A 323 33.30 6.27 13.67
CA GLU A 323 34.61 6.10 13.04
C GLU A 323 35.52 7.31 13.28
N GLY A 324 34.91 8.50 13.38
CA GLY A 324 35.58 9.73 13.71
C GLY A 324 36.17 9.74 15.12
N SER A 325 35.40 9.28 16.12
CA SER A 325 35.81 9.24 17.53
C SER A 325 36.97 8.28 17.79
N ASN A 326 37.08 7.19 17.03
CA ASN A 326 38.09 6.15 17.25
C ASN A 326 39.49 6.53 16.73
N LYS A 327 39.67 7.68 16.08
CA LYS A 327 40.98 8.13 15.54
C LYS A 327 41.75 8.97 16.56
N VAL A 328 42.24 8.32 17.61
CA VAL A 328 43.04 8.95 18.67
C VAL A 328 44.40 9.40 18.12
N GLY A 329 44.80 10.65 18.40
CA GLY A 329 46.13 11.20 18.05
C GLY A 329 46.24 11.97 16.72
N VAL A 330 45.19 12.02 15.91
CA VAL A 330 45.12 12.83 14.69
C VAL A 330 44.04 13.91 14.86
N LYS A 331 44.33 15.17 14.51
CA LYS A 331 43.27 16.22 14.45
C LYS A 331 42.20 15.78 13.45
N ASN A 332 41.08 15.27 13.95
CA ASN A 332 39.99 14.73 13.14
C ASN A 332 38.66 15.38 13.52
N PHE A 333 37.83 15.69 12.53
CA PHE A 333 36.49 16.27 12.73
C PHE A 333 35.55 15.82 11.62
N SER A 334 34.26 15.73 11.93
CA SER A 334 33.22 15.40 10.95
C SER A 334 32.57 16.69 10.49
N PHE A 335 32.69 17.02 9.20
CA PHE A 335 32.09 18.22 8.63
C PHE A 335 30.75 17.90 7.96
N LEU A 336 29.66 18.47 8.47
CA LEU A 336 28.31 18.21 7.98
C LEU A 336 27.78 19.30 7.04
N ASN A 337 28.67 20.00 6.32
CA ASN A 337 28.36 21.11 5.40
C ASN A 337 27.68 22.30 6.10
N SER A 338 27.02 23.17 5.32
CA SER A 338 26.42 24.40 5.83
C SER A 338 25.04 24.18 6.45
N ILE A 339 24.74 24.93 7.51
CA ILE A 339 23.41 25.17 8.06
C ILE A 339 23.08 26.64 7.79
N ILE A 340 21.92 26.90 7.19
CA ILE A 340 21.54 28.25 6.80
C ILE A 340 20.46 28.73 7.76
N LEU A 341 20.75 29.84 8.43
CA LEU A 341 19.86 30.51 9.36
C LEU A 341 19.47 31.87 8.80
N MET A 342 18.25 32.30 9.08
CA MET A 342 17.81 33.66 8.74
C MET A 342 17.04 34.26 9.91
N ASN A 343 17.40 35.47 10.31
CA ASN A 343 16.79 36.14 11.46
C ASN A 343 15.53 36.87 11.01
N VAL A 344 14.35 36.34 11.35
CA VAL A 344 13.06 36.96 11.06
C VAL A 344 12.24 37.04 12.34
N ASN A 345 11.70 38.21 12.65
CA ASN A 345 10.86 38.46 13.83
C ASN A 345 11.52 38.02 15.16
N ASN A 346 12.83 38.25 15.33
CA ASN A 346 13.65 37.83 16.48
C ASN A 346 13.80 36.30 16.66
N TYR A 347 13.59 35.53 15.58
CA TYR A 347 13.83 34.09 15.56
C TYR A 347 14.78 33.72 14.44
N PHE A 348 15.72 32.83 14.74
CA PHE A 348 16.63 32.27 13.74
C PHE A 348 15.99 31.06 13.08
N ASN A 349 15.46 31.26 11.89
CA ASN A 349 14.78 30.26 11.08
C ASN A 349 15.80 29.35 10.39
N ILE A 350 15.67 28.03 10.57
CA ILE A 350 16.52 27.04 9.88
C ILE A 350 16.01 26.87 8.44
N VAL A 351 16.69 27.51 7.49
CA VAL A 351 16.34 27.52 6.05
C VAL A 351 16.92 26.30 5.32
N ASP A 352 18.11 25.86 5.70
CA ASP A 352 18.68 24.60 5.24
C ASP A 352 19.45 23.93 6.38
N GLY A 353 19.50 22.60 6.35
CA GLY A 353 20.17 21.78 7.36
C GLY A 353 19.24 21.18 8.41
N GLN A 354 17.94 21.48 8.35
CA GLN A 354 16.92 20.95 9.25
C GLN A 354 17.03 19.43 9.46
N GLN A 355 17.11 18.64 8.39
CA GLN A 355 17.17 17.18 8.50
C GLN A 355 18.43 16.70 9.24
N ARG A 356 19.59 17.36 8.99
CA ARG A 356 20.87 17.05 9.66
C ARG A 356 20.79 17.37 11.15
N ILE A 357 20.28 18.55 11.51
CA ILE A 357 20.13 18.97 12.90
C ILE A 357 19.19 18.04 13.67
N ILE A 358 18.04 17.68 13.09
CA ILE A 358 17.09 16.76 13.74
C ILE A 358 17.71 15.37 13.93
N SER A 359 18.47 14.86 12.96
CA SER A 359 19.18 13.59 13.10
C SER A 359 20.28 13.63 14.17
N LEU A 360 21.04 14.72 14.27
CA LEU A 360 22.04 14.91 15.34
C LEU A 360 21.39 14.96 16.72
N LEU A 361 20.22 15.59 16.85
CA LEU A 361 19.46 15.61 18.09
C LEU A 361 18.98 14.21 18.48
N ILE A 362 18.50 13.41 17.53
CA ILE A 362 18.15 12.00 17.78
C ILE A 362 19.37 11.23 18.27
N ILE A 363 20.53 11.37 17.61
CA ILE A 363 21.79 10.71 18.02
C ILE A 363 22.20 11.15 19.42
N TYR A 364 22.17 12.45 19.71
CA TYR A 364 22.50 13.00 21.02
C TYR A 364 21.64 12.40 22.13
N LEU A 365 20.32 12.34 21.93
CA LEU A 365 19.39 11.74 22.89
C LEU A 365 19.65 10.24 23.09
N SER A 366 19.99 9.52 22.02
CA SER A 366 20.35 8.10 22.10
C SER A 366 21.65 7.85 22.88
N VAL A 367 22.70 8.62 22.61
CA VAL A 367 23.99 8.50 23.32
C VAL A 367 23.83 8.87 24.79
N LEU A 368 23.10 9.94 25.09
CA LEU A 368 22.81 10.36 26.47
C LEU A 368 22.07 9.26 27.25
N ARG A 369 21.09 8.61 26.62
CA ARG A 369 20.35 7.52 27.25
C ARG A 369 21.23 6.30 27.50
N LYS A 370 22.08 5.91 26.54
CA LYS A 370 23.05 4.83 26.77
C LYS A 370 24.01 5.16 27.92
N ALA A 371 24.52 6.39 27.96
CA ALA A 371 25.41 6.83 29.04
C ALA A 371 24.76 6.71 30.40
N LYS A 372 23.48 7.11 30.54
CA LYS A 372 22.72 6.92 31.78
C LYS A 372 22.47 5.45 32.10
N GLY A 373 22.11 4.63 31.11
CA GLY A 373 21.90 3.18 31.31
C GLY A 373 23.13 2.46 31.82
N MET A 374 24.31 2.82 31.29
CA MET A 374 25.60 2.31 31.76
C MET A 374 26.07 2.97 33.07
N ARG A 375 25.41 4.04 33.53
CA ARG A 375 25.89 4.90 34.64
C ARG A 375 27.27 5.50 34.38
N ASN A 376 27.54 5.84 33.12
CA ASN A 376 28.79 6.46 32.68
C ASN A 376 28.72 7.98 32.90
N SER A 377 29.19 8.44 34.07
CA SER A 377 29.15 9.85 34.47
C SER A 377 30.05 10.75 33.62
N GLN A 378 31.13 10.23 33.04
CA GLN A 378 32.03 11.00 32.16
C GLN A 378 31.38 11.29 30.82
N ALA A 379 30.78 10.28 30.18
CA ALA A 379 30.00 10.48 28.96
C ALA A 379 28.78 11.40 29.19
N GLU A 380 28.09 11.25 30.33
CA GLU A 380 27.01 12.17 30.72
C GLU A 380 27.54 13.60 30.87
N LYS A 381 28.66 13.80 31.58
CA LYS A 381 29.29 15.12 31.76
C LYS A 381 29.67 15.76 30.43
N ALA A 382 30.27 15.02 29.50
CA ALA A 382 30.64 15.50 28.17
C ALA A 382 29.42 16.02 27.38
N LEU A 383 28.30 15.31 27.44
CA LEU A 383 27.05 15.73 26.79
C LEU A 383 26.40 16.91 27.53
N ILE A 384 26.38 16.89 28.86
CA ILE A 384 25.66 17.88 29.68
C ILE A 384 26.36 19.23 29.71
N GLU A 385 27.67 19.27 29.95
CA GLU A 385 28.44 20.52 30.06
C GLU A 385 28.63 21.20 28.71
N ASN A 386 28.99 20.43 27.67
CA ASN A 386 29.25 21.01 26.35
C ASN A 386 27.98 21.07 25.46
N GLY A 387 26.93 20.30 25.78
CA GLY A 387 25.69 20.17 25.00
C GLY A 387 24.44 20.80 25.62
N TYR A 388 24.52 21.41 26.82
CA TYR A 388 23.47 22.26 27.41
C TYR A 388 22.11 21.56 27.62
N ILE A 389 22.10 20.50 28.45
CA ILE A 389 20.88 19.74 28.72
C ILE A 389 19.73 20.57 29.34
N LYS A 390 20.04 21.67 30.03
CA LYS A 390 19.04 22.50 30.74
C LYS A 390 18.13 23.24 29.76
N GLU A 391 18.70 23.77 28.69
CA GLU A 391 18.00 24.50 27.63
C GLU A 391 17.39 23.56 26.57
N LEU A 392 17.86 22.31 26.50
CA LEU A 392 17.45 21.34 25.49
C LEU A 392 15.93 21.12 25.44
N PRO A 393 15.19 20.92 26.56
CA PRO A 393 13.73 20.82 26.53
C PRO A 393 13.03 22.01 25.88
N GLU A 394 13.42 23.23 26.22
CA GLU A 394 12.82 24.45 25.67
C GLU A 394 13.18 24.62 24.20
N MET A 395 14.41 24.24 23.81
CA MET A 395 14.80 24.18 22.40
C MET A 395 13.95 23.19 21.61
N LEU A 396 13.77 21.97 22.12
CA LEU A 396 12.95 20.96 21.44
C LEU A 396 11.49 21.43 21.31
N ARG A 397 10.94 22.09 22.33
CA ARG A 397 9.62 22.75 22.25
C ARG A 397 9.59 23.89 21.24
N SER A 398 10.67 24.63 21.02
CA SER A 398 10.69 25.73 20.05
C SER A 398 10.53 25.27 18.59
N PHE A 399 10.77 23.98 18.31
CA PHE A 399 10.48 23.37 17.01
C PHE A 399 9.01 22.95 16.86
N THR A 400 8.24 22.96 17.96
CA THR A 400 6.83 22.61 17.97
C THR A 400 5.97 23.87 18.05
N ASN A 401 4.92 23.90 17.25
CA ASN A 401 3.85 24.90 17.29
C ASN A 401 2.58 24.26 16.70
N GLU A 402 1.48 25.02 16.61
CA GLU A 402 0.22 24.52 16.05
C GLU A 402 0.38 23.85 14.68
N ASN A 403 1.31 24.32 13.86
CA ASN A 403 1.55 23.86 12.50
C ASN A 403 2.66 22.79 12.36
N ASN A 404 3.41 22.51 13.42
CA ASN A 404 4.57 21.57 13.41
C ASN A 404 4.51 20.56 14.57
N LYS A 405 3.30 20.17 15.02
CA LYS A 405 3.08 19.26 16.16
C LYS A 405 3.77 17.90 16.03
N HIS A 406 4.15 17.46 14.83
CA HIS A 406 4.86 16.19 14.65
C HIS A 406 6.27 16.20 15.29
N TYR A 407 6.89 17.37 15.46
CA TYR A 407 8.16 17.51 16.19
C TYR A 407 8.02 17.28 17.70
N GLU A 408 6.79 17.21 18.25
CA GLU A 408 6.56 16.80 19.65
C GLU A 408 7.13 15.40 19.91
N GLN A 409 7.26 14.55 18.89
CA GLN A 409 7.90 13.24 19.05
C GLN A 409 9.38 13.38 19.43
N LEU A 410 10.08 14.41 18.96
CA LEU A 410 11.46 14.67 19.36
C LEU A 410 11.55 15.15 20.82
N TYR A 411 10.59 15.98 21.24
CA TYR A 411 10.44 16.39 22.63
C TYR A 411 10.08 15.20 23.55
N ASN A 412 9.17 14.32 23.11
CA ASN A 412 8.81 13.09 23.83
C ASN A 412 9.94 12.07 23.88
N LEU A 413 10.91 12.12 22.96
CA LEU A 413 12.12 11.30 23.09
C LEU A 413 13.00 11.75 24.28
N PHE A 414 12.83 12.98 24.77
CA PHE A 414 13.54 13.47 25.96
C PHE A 414 12.82 13.07 27.26
N TYR A 415 11.50 13.19 27.33
CA TYR A 415 10.69 12.92 28.53
C TYR A 415 10.08 11.51 28.49
N VAL A 416 10.28 10.72 29.55
CA VAL A 416 9.70 9.37 29.66
C VAL A 416 8.20 9.41 29.47
N ASN A 417 7.74 8.90 28.32
CA ASN A 417 6.57 8.04 28.29
C ASN A 417 6.57 7.21 27.00
N ASN A 418 6.91 5.92 27.09
CA ASN A 418 6.79 5.00 25.94
C ASN A 418 5.33 4.96 25.43
N GLU A 419 4.34 5.29 26.27
CA GLU A 419 2.93 5.42 25.91
C GLU A 419 2.63 6.68 25.05
N SER A 420 3.40 7.76 25.18
CA SER A 420 3.20 8.99 24.39
C SER A 420 4.01 9.01 23.08
N LEU A 421 4.96 8.08 22.94
CA LEU A 421 5.74 7.88 21.74
C LEU A 421 4.96 7.05 20.72
N ASN A 422 4.75 7.63 19.56
CA ASN A 422 4.14 6.91 18.46
C ASN A 422 5.21 6.06 17.77
N LYS A 423 5.23 4.75 18.09
CA LYS A 423 6.17 3.75 17.53
C LYS A 423 6.22 3.72 15.99
N ASN A 424 5.19 4.26 15.32
CA ASN A 424 5.12 4.29 13.86
C ASN A 424 5.85 5.47 13.21
N THR A 425 6.30 6.46 13.99
CA THR A 425 6.93 7.69 13.47
C THR A 425 8.39 7.46 13.09
N ARG A 426 8.89 8.28 12.15
CA ARG A 426 10.31 8.26 11.74
C ARG A 426 11.25 8.62 12.88
N PHE A 427 10.82 9.48 13.80
CA PHE A 427 11.61 9.84 15.00
C PHE A 427 11.90 8.61 15.84
N TYR A 428 10.86 7.84 16.20
CA TYR A 428 11.00 6.63 17.01
C TYR A 428 11.82 5.54 16.32
N LYS A 429 11.56 5.27 15.03
CA LYS A 429 12.31 4.25 14.28
C LYS A 429 13.80 4.57 14.16
N ASN A 430 14.11 5.82 13.85
CA ASN A 430 15.49 6.29 13.76
C ASN A 430 16.17 6.28 15.12
N TYR A 431 15.47 6.70 16.17
CA TYR A 431 15.96 6.58 17.54
C TYR A 431 16.30 5.13 17.90
N ASN A 432 15.40 4.19 17.65
CA ASN A 432 15.62 2.76 17.90
C ASN A 432 16.78 2.21 17.06
N GLU A 433 16.92 2.63 15.81
CA GLU A 433 18.04 2.24 14.96
C GLU A 433 19.39 2.70 15.53
N ILE A 434 19.44 3.94 16.04
CA ILE A 434 20.67 4.45 16.65
C ILE A 434 20.98 3.74 17.97
N ILE A 435 19.98 3.48 18.82
CA ILE A 435 20.19 2.68 20.04
C ILE A 435 20.77 1.32 19.67
N ARG A 436 20.16 0.62 18.70
CA ARG A 436 20.68 -0.65 18.21
C ARG A 436 22.12 -0.56 17.70
N THR A 437 22.44 0.49 16.94
CA THR A 437 23.78 0.69 16.38
C THR A 437 24.82 1.03 17.46
N ILE A 438 24.44 1.77 18.50
CA ILE A 438 25.27 2.03 19.68
C ILE A 438 25.60 0.71 20.39
N GLU A 439 24.58 -0.11 20.64
CA GLU A 439 24.72 -1.40 21.35
C GLU A 439 25.65 -2.36 20.62
N GLU A 440 25.51 -2.45 19.29
CA GLU A 440 26.37 -3.28 18.46
C GLU A 440 27.84 -2.86 18.47
N LYS A 441 28.12 -1.56 18.60
CA LYS A 441 29.49 -1.03 18.51
C LYS A 441 30.16 -0.90 19.89
N ILE A 442 29.39 -0.51 20.90
CA ILE A 442 29.89 0.00 22.19
C ILE A 442 29.52 -0.93 23.36
N GLY A 443 28.60 -1.89 23.21
CA GLY A 443 28.30 -2.86 24.28
C GLY A 443 27.96 -2.22 25.64
N ASP A 444 27.97 -3.00 26.71
CA ASP A 444 27.77 -2.52 28.09
C ASP A 444 29.08 -2.36 28.89
N ASP A 445 30.21 -2.76 28.30
CA ASP A 445 31.52 -2.84 28.94
C ASP A 445 32.52 -1.79 28.42
N LYS A 446 32.23 -1.10 27.30
CA LYS A 446 33.16 -0.14 26.67
C LYS A 446 32.85 1.31 27.07
N PHE A 447 33.03 1.61 28.36
CA PHE A 447 32.78 2.94 28.92
C PHE A 447 33.59 4.06 28.23
N GLU A 448 34.87 3.81 27.93
CA GLU A 448 35.76 4.79 27.29
C GLU A 448 35.34 5.11 25.85
N GLU A 449 34.87 4.12 25.07
CA GLU A 449 34.38 4.36 23.70
C GLU A 449 33.15 5.27 23.72
N LEU A 450 32.23 5.05 24.67
CA LEU A 450 31.05 5.89 24.80
C LEU A 450 31.40 7.34 25.17
N GLU A 451 32.38 7.53 26.06
CA GLU A 451 32.91 8.85 26.41
C GLU A 451 33.56 9.54 25.20
N GLN A 452 34.37 8.81 24.42
CA GLN A 452 35.00 9.34 23.21
C GLN A 452 33.96 9.80 22.17
N ILE A 453 32.88 9.03 21.99
CA ILE A 453 31.79 9.40 21.08
C ILE A 453 31.04 10.62 21.59
N ALA A 454 30.77 10.69 22.90
CA ALA A 454 30.11 11.84 23.51
C ALA A 454 30.91 13.13 23.26
N HIS A 455 32.21 13.12 23.53
CA HIS A 455 33.11 14.25 23.23
C HIS A 455 33.18 14.55 21.74
N TYR A 456 33.31 13.51 20.90
CA TYR A 456 33.42 13.71 19.46
C TYR A 456 32.14 14.32 18.86
N LEU A 457 30.97 13.85 19.29
CA LEU A 457 29.68 14.35 18.86
C LEU A 457 29.51 15.85 19.15
N VAL A 458 29.93 16.30 20.33
CA VAL A 458 29.71 17.69 20.77
C VAL A 458 30.82 18.63 20.31
N ASP A 459 32.08 18.19 20.33
CA ASP A 459 33.24 19.07 20.12
C ASP A 459 33.82 18.97 18.69
N ASN A 460 33.65 17.82 18.03
CA ASN A 460 34.31 17.50 16.76
C ASN A 460 33.36 17.26 15.57
N VAL A 461 32.05 17.17 15.78
CA VAL A 461 31.07 17.31 14.70
C VAL A 461 30.85 18.79 14.45
N LYS A 462 31.24 19.27 13.26
CA LYS A 462 31.26 20.69 12.90
C LYS A 462 30.43 20.96 11.66
N PHE A 463 29.92 22.18 11.57
CA PHE A 463 29.21 22.68 10.39
C PHE A 463 29.45 24.18 10.24
N ASN A 464 29.28 24.65 9.00
CA ASN A 464 29.36 26.08 8.71
C ASN A 464 27.98 26.72 8.89
N ILE A 465 27.82 27.61 9.86
CA ILE A 465 26.59 28.39 10.02
C ILE A 465 26.69 29.62 9.13
N ASN A 466 25.75 29.73 8.19
CA ASN A 466 25.56 30.94 7.40
C ASN A 466 24.29 31.64 7.88
N ILE A 467 24.42 32.79 8.50
CA ILE A 467 23.32 33.66 8.91
C ILE A 467 23.14 34.72 7.84
N ILE A 468 21.98 34.69 7.18
CA ILE A 468 21.57 35.73 6.23
C ILE A 468 20.86 36.82 7.03
N ARG A 469 21.34 38.06 6.89
CA ARG A 469 20.73 39.24 7.51
C ARG A 469 19.69 39.84 6.58
N ASP A 470 18.49 39.29 6.64
CA ASP A 470 17.31 39.87 6.03
C ASP A 470 16.14 39.68 7.00
N ASN A 471 15.31 40.71 7.14
CA ASN A 471 14.24 40.77 8.14
C ASN A 471 12.87 40.44 7.53
N GLY A 472 12.78 40.16 6.23
CA GLY A 472 11.52 39.91 5.52
C GLY A 472 11.18 38.43 5.35
N ASP A 473 9.91 38.07 5.60
CA ASP A 473 9.36 36.73 5.33
C ASP A 473 9.45 36.34 3.83
N ASP A 474 9.40 37.32 2.92
CA ASP A 474 9.55 37.09 1.47
C ASP A 474 10.95 36.62 1.08
N ALA A 475 11.98 37.19 1.70
CA ALA A 475 13.38 36.82 1.47
C ALA A 475 13.65 35.40 1.97
N LEU A 476 13.05 35.03 3.11
CA LEU A 476 13.19 33.73 3.75
C LEU A 476 12.83 32.61 2.77
N THR A 477 11.72 32.80 2.06
CA THR A 477 11.22 31.78 1.15
C THR A 477 11.93 31.78 -0.19
N LYS A 478 12.31 32.95 -0.71
CA LYS A 478 13.14 33.05 -1.94
C LYS A 478 14.47 32.31 -1.76
N VAL A 479 15.15 32.55 -0.64
CA VAL A 479 16.40 31.86 -0.29
C VAL A 479 16.16 30.35 -0.18
N PHE A 480 15.10 29.92 0.52
CA PHE A 480 14.74 28.50 0.62
C PHE A 480 14.54 27.84 -0.75
N GLN A 481 13.79 28.49 -1.65
CA GLN A 481 13.52 27.98 -2.99
C GLN A 481 14.80 27.85 -3.80
N GLN A 482 15.64 28.89 -3.82
CA GLN A 482 16.90 28.90 -4.56
C GLN A 482 17.87 27.81 -4.09
N LEU A 483 17.97 27.58 -2.78
CA LEU A 483 18.84 26.53 -2.21
C LEU A 483 18.37 25.11 -2.56
N ASN A 484 17.06 24.88 -2.50
CA ASN A 484 16.48 23.56 -2.74
C ASN A 484 16.26 23.26 -4.23
N GLN A 485 16.26 24.27 -5.10
CA GLN A 485 16.19 24.07 -6.55
C GLN A 485 17.37 23.23 -7.08
N TYR A 486 18.52 23.26 -6.39
CA TYR A 486 19.77 22.63 -6.84
C TYR A 486 20.34 21.56 -5.87
N SER A 487 19.66 21.23 -4.77
CA SER A 487 20.10 20.21 -3.79
C SER A 487 19.01 19.14 -3.53
N LYS A 488 19.37 18.00 -2.90
CA LYS A 488 18.62 16.71 -2.82
C LYS A 488 17.13 16.78 -3.20
N LYS A 489 16.75 16.01 -4.24
CA LYS A 489 15.43 16.03 -4.89
C LYS A 489 14.25 16.04 -3.89
N LEU A 490 13.52 17.14 -3.88
CA LEU A 490 12.25 17.29 -3.16
C LEU A 490 11.21 16.28 -3.67
N GLY A 491 10.28 15.88 -2.81
CA GLY A 491 9.12 15.08 -3.22
C GLY A 491 8.17 15.87 -4.12
N ALA A 492 7.27 15.20 -4.83
CA ALA A 492 6.32 15.85 -5.73
C ALA A 492 5.39 16.81 -4.96
N LEU A 493 4.98 16.45 -3.75
CA LEU A 493 4.16 17.31 -2.89
C LEU A 493 4.94 18.50 -2.31
N ASP A 494 6.23 18.31 -2.00
CA ASP A 494 7.08 19.41 -1.52
C ASP A 494 7.30 20.43 -2.64
N LEU A 495 7.56 19.96 -3.87
CA LEU A 495 7.69 20.80 -5.07
C LEU A 495 6.39 21.55 -5.38
N LEU A 496 5.24 20.86 -5.29
CA LEU A 496 3.92 21.47 -5.47
C LEU A 496 3.65 22.54 -4.42
N ARG A 497 3.97 22.28 -3.14
CA ARG A 497 3.82 23.27 -2.07
C ARG A 497 4.62 24.53 -2.35
N ASN A 498 5.85 24.38 -2.82
CA ASN A 498 6.71 25.50 -3.19
C ASN A 498 6.14 26.29 -4.36
N LEU A 499 5.61 25.61 -5.37
CA LEU A 499 4.94 26.24 -6.52
C LEU A 499 3.70 27.03 -6.09
N ILE A 500 2.86 26.46 -5.19
CA ILE A 500 1.70 27.18 -4.64
C ILE A 500 2.16 28.40 -3.85
N PHE A 501 3.23 28.28 -3.04
CA PHE A 501 3.79 29.41 -2.30
C PHE A 501 4.20 30.55 -3.23
N GLU A 502 4.91 30.23 -4.32
CA GLU A 502 5.35 31.20 -5.31
C GLU A 502 4.16 31.89 -5.99
N LYS A 503 3.22 31.13 -6.54
CA LYS A 503 2.05 31.66 -7.26
C LYS A 503 1.12 32.47 -6.36
N THR A 504 1.10 32.18 -5.06
CA THR A 504 0.25 32.88 -4.09
C THR A 504 0.97 33.99 -3.33
N GLN A 505 2.20 34.34 -3.71
CA GLN A 505 3.02 35.36 -3.06
C GLN A 505 3.14 35.15 -1.54
N GLY A 506 3.29 33.88 -1.13
CA GLY A 506 3.51 33.52 0.27
C GLY A 506 2.30 33.67 1.20
N LYS A 507 1.07 33.71 0.67
CA LYS A 507 -0.15 33.73 1.50
C LYS A 507 -0.21 32.49 2.41
N GLN A 508 0.14 32.69 3.68
CA GLN A 508 0.27 31.62 4.68
C GLN A 508 -1.03 30.80 4.86
N VAL A 509 -2.18 31.46 4.73
CA VAL A 509 -3.50 30.82 4.77
C VAL A 509 -3.61 29.70 3.74
N LEU A 510 -3.23 29.96 2.48
CA LEU A 510 -3.36 28.99 1.39
C LEU A 510 -2.40 27.81 1.58
N ILE A 511 -1.19 28.06 2.07
CA ILE A 511 -0.23 27.00 2.39
C ILE A 511 -0.73 26.11 3.51
N ASN A 512 -1.35 26.70 4.54
CA ASN A 512 -1.97 25.93 5.61
C ASN A 512 -3.16 25.11 5.10
N LEU A 513 -4.00 25.67 4.23
CA LEU A 513 -5.07 24.93 3.58
C LEU A 513 -4.51 23.74 2.78
N PHE A 514 -3.46 23.95 1.97
CA PHE A 514 -2.84 22.90 1.18
C PHE A 514 -2.28 21.78 2.07
N ASN A 515 -1.51 22.15 3.09
CA ASN A 515 -0.89 21.21 4.02
C ASN A 515 -1.92 20.32 4.73
N ASN A 516 -3.10 20.88 5.04
CA ASN A 516 -4.19 20.22 5.76
C ASN A 516 -5.28 19.61 4.85
N SER A 517 -5.09 19.64 3.52
CA SER A 517 -6.07 19.10 2.56
C SER A 517 -5.39 18.23 1.49
N VAL A 518 -5.00 18.82 0.35
CA VAL A 518 -4.39 18.15 -0.80
C VAL A 518 -3.12 17.37 -0.41
N ASN A 519 -2.26 17.95 0.43
CA ASN A 519 -1.04 17.27 0.90
C ASN A 519 -1.36 16.00 1.71
N LEU A 520 -2.37 16.05 2.60
CA LEU A 520 -2.75 14.88 3.39
C LEU A 520 -3.39 13.80 2.54
N PHE A 521 -4.23 14.17 1.57
CA PHE A 521 -4.87 13.21 0.66
C PHE A 521 -3.86 12.33 -0.07
N PHE A 522 -2.77 12.93 -0.56
CA PHE A 522 -1.74 12.24 -1.31
C PHE A 522 -0.64 11.62 -0.45
N ARG A 523 -0.68 11.70 0.89
CA ARG A 523 0.25 10.99 1.76
C ARG A 523 -0.29 9.63 2.18
N LYS A 524 0.60 8.63 2.27
CA LYS A 524 0.25 7.30 2.79
C LYS A 524 -0.36 7.45 4.19
N SER A 525 -1.46 6.75 4.46
CA SER A 525 -2.17 6.80 5.75
C SER A 525 -2.71 8.18 6.15
N GLN A 526 -2.68 9.18 5.26
CA GLN A 526 -3.15 10.55 5.48
C GLN A 526 -2.45 11.25 6.66
N LYS A 527 -1.13 11.04 6.81
CA LYS A 527 -0.32 11.68 7.85
C LYS A 527 0.79 12.54 7.24
N GLU A 528 1.10 13.69 7.85
CA GLU A 528 2.12 14.64 7.38
C GLU A 528 3.55 14.06 7.31
N ASP A 529 3.89 13.12 8.20
CA ASP A 529 5.21 12.49 8.31
C ASP A 529 5.35 11.21 7.45
N ALA A 530 4.25 10.78 6.83
CA ALA A 530 4.23 9.63 5.94
C ALA A 530 4.69 10.02 4.52
N ASP A 531 5.23 9.05 3.78
CA ASP A 531 5.65 9.26 2.40
C ASP A 531 4.48 9.67 1.52
N GLU A 532 4.77 10.44 0.47
CA GLU A 532 3.82 10.65 -0.62
C GLU A 532 3.46 9.34 -1.33
N ASN A 533 2.19 9.19 -1.68
CA ASN A 533 1.69 8.11 -2.50
C ASN A 533 1.81 8.52 -3.98
N LEU A 534 3.03 8.41 -4.51
CA LEU A 534 3.33 8.85 -5.86
C LEU A 534 2.50 8.14 -6.95
N LYS A 535 2.07 6.89 -6.70
CA LYS A 535 1.16 6.17 -7.61
C LYS A 535 -0.22 6.85 -7.66
N GLU A 536 -0.73 7.26 -6.51
CA GLU A 536 -2.00 7.98 -6.41
C GLU A 536 -1.93 9.35 -7.04
N ILE A 537 -0.84 10.08 -6.80
CA ILE A 537 -0.58 11.38 -7.44
C ILE A 537 -0.60 11.25 -8.96
N GLN A 538 0.12 10.26 -9.50
CA GLN A 538 0.14 10.01 -10.94
C GLN A 538 -1.25 9.63 -11.48
N ALA A 539 -1.99 8.76 -10.78
CA ALA A 539 -3.33 8.36 -11.19
C ALA A 539 -4.32 9.55 -11.20
N PHE A 540 -4.27 10.40 -10.18
CA PHE A 540 -5.04 11.65 -10.11
C PHE A 540 -4.69 12.59 -11.26
N LEU A 541 -3.40 12.86 -11.47
CA LEU A 541 -2.95 13.80 -12.49
C LEU A 541 -3.23 13.30 -13.91
N ASP A 542 -3.05 12.00 -14.18
CA ASP A 542 -3.41 11.41 -15.47
C ASP A 542 -4.92 11.49 -15.70
N ALA A 543 -5.74 11.19 -14.68
CA ALA A 543 -7.20 11.31 -14.78
C ALA A 543 -7.63 12.76 -15.02
N TRP A 544 -7.04 13.71 -14.29
CA TRP A 544 -7.34 15.14 -14.43
C TRP A 544 -6.91 15.68 -15.80
N LEU A 545 -5.72 15.32 -16.30
CA LEU A 545 -5.26 15.74 -17.62
C LEU A 545 -6.17 15.23 -18.74
N VAL A 546 -6.66 14.00 -18.64
CA VAL A 546 -7.66 13.48 -19.60
C VAL A 546 -8.94 14.30 -19.56
N LYS A 547 -9.49 14.48 -18.35
CA LYS A 547 -10.72 15.26 -18.11
C LYS A 547 -10.60 16.70 -18.62
N SER A 548 -9.42 17.29 -18.53
CA SER A 548 -9.12 18.67 -18.93
C SER A 548 -8.63 18.81 -20.37
N PHE A 549 -8.94 17.85 -21.27
CA PHE A 549 -8.58 17.87 -22.69
C PHE A 549 -7.05 17.93 -22.96
N ARG A 550 -6.24 17.46 -22.00
CA ARG A 550 -4.77 17.52 -22.02
C ARG A 550 -4.11 16.14 -21.93
N ALA A 551 -4.79 15.10 -22.39
CA ALA A 551 -4.27 13.72 -22.36
C ALA A 551 -2.92 13.55 -23.09
N ASP A 552 -2.64 14.37 -24.11
CA ASP A 552 -1.35 14.32 -24.84
C ASP A 552 -0.15 14.76 -24.00
N ASP A 553 -0.39 15.57 -22.97
CA ASP A 553 0.65 15.97 -22.02
C ASP A 553 1.17 14.77 -21.22
N ILE A 554 0.34 13.74 -21.02
CA ILE A 554 0.73 12.52 -20.28
C ILE A 554 1.90 11.83 -20.97
N ASN A 555 1.76 11.53 -22.27
CA ASN A 555 2.81 10.85 -23.03
C ASN A 555 4.04 11.75 -23.19
N ARG A 556 3.83 13.02 -23.55
CA ARG A 556 4.90 14.02 -23.70
C ARG A 556 5.78 14.12 -22.44
N ILE A 557 5.17 14.18 -21.26
CA ILE A 557 5.90 14.24 -19.98
C ILE A 557 6.53 12.90 -19.64
N ASN A 558 5.80 11.79 -19.82
CA ASN A 558 6.28 10.47 -19.46
C ASN A 558 7.48 10.00 -20.30
N GLU A 559 7.59 10.46 -21.55
CA GLU A 559 8.71 10.20 -22.46
C GLU A 559 9.91 11.12 -22.17
N LYS A 560 9.64 12.40 -21.83
CA LYS A 560 10.70 13.41 -21.60
C LYS A 560 11.46 13.21 -20.29
N PHE A 561 10.79 12.76 -19.23
CA PHE A 561 11.38 12.64 -17.90
C PHE A 561 11.49 11.18 -17.48
N TYR A 562 12.54 10.82 -16.73
CA TYR A 562 12.76 9.42 -16.33
C TYR A 562 12.06 9.07 -15.02
N ASP A 563 12.15 9.94 -14.00
CA ASP A 563 11.61 9.66 -12.67
C ASP A 563 10.17 10.15 -12.46
N ASN A 564 9.43 9.40 -11.64
CA ASN A 564 8.02 9.65 -11.39
C ASN A 564 7.76 10.93 -10.58
N THR A 565 8.70 11.39 -9.77
CA THR A 565 8.57 12.63 -8.99
C THR A 565 8.55 13.84 -9.93
N THR A 566 9.51 13.89 -10.86
CA THR A 566 9.55 14.96 -11.88
C THR A 566 8.34 14.89 -12.80
N LYS A 567 7.94 13.70 -13.24
CA LYS A 567 6.71 13.53 -14.03
C LYS A 567 5.48 14.08 -13.31
N ALA A 568 5.34 13.81 -12.02
CA ALA A 568 4.22 14.33 -11.23
C ALA A 568 4.30 15.86 -11.11
N PHE A 569 5.48 16.40 -10.82
CA PHE A 569 5.65 17.84 -10.68
C PHE A 569 5.35 18.61 -11.98
N GLU A 570 5.79 18.11 -13.14
CA GLU A 570 5.49 18.73 -14.43
C GLU A 570 4.00 18.71 -14.76
N LYS A 571 3.28 17.64 -14.39
CA LYS A 571 1.82 17.58 -14.49
C LYS A 571 1.13 18.52 -13.49
N PHE A 572 1.67 18.67 -12.29
CA PHE A 572 1.19 19.63 -11.31
C PHE A 572 1.33 21.07 -11.79
N LYS A 573 2.42 21.44 -12.48
CA LYS A 573 2.56 22.78 -13.09
C LYS A 573 1.40 23.09 -14.01
N ILE A 574 1.05 22.15 -14.91
CA ILE A 574 -0.09 22.29 -15.81
C ILE A 574 -1.40 22.51 -15.03
N LEU A 575 -1.60 21.78 -13.94
CA LEU A 575 -2.78 21.92 -13.09
C LEU A 575 -2.83 23.27 -12.37
N VAL A 576 -1.72 23.71 -11.79
CA VAL A 576 -1.62 25.00 -11.09
C VAL A 576 -1.80 26.16 -12.06
N ASP A 577 -1.13 26.12 -13.21
CA ASP A 577 -1.24 27.16 -14.25
C ASP A 577 -2.66 27.26 -14.80
N HIS A 578 -3.41 26.14 -14.85
CA HIS A 578 -4.83 26.15 -15.25
C HIS A 578 -5.73 26.96 -14.30
N TYR A 579 -5.34 27.10 -13.02
CA TYR A 579 -6.10 27.83 -12.00
C TYR A 579 -5.35 29.06 -11.47
N GLU A 580 -4.37 29.59 -12.22
CA GLU A 580 -3.54 30.72 -11.78
C GLU A 580 -4.34 32.00 -11.52
N SER A 581 -5.43 32.21 -12.26
CA SER A 581 -6.32 33.36 -12.06
C SER A 581 -7.28 33.22 -10.87
N SER A 582 -7.33 32.06 -10.22
CA SER A 582 -8.26 31.80 -9.12
C SER A 582 -7.77 32.42 -7.81
N GLU A 583 -8.67 33.07 -7.08
CA GLU A 583 -8.33 33.70 -5.78
C GLU A 583 -7.84 32.67 -4.75
N ASN A 584 -8.42 31.46 -4.77
CA ASN A 584 -8.08 30.35 -3.91
C ASN A 584 -7.72 29.10 -4.75
N ILE A 585 -6.49 29.07 -5.25
CA ILE A 585 -5.98 27.94 -6.04
C ILE A 585 -6.08 26.59 -5.32
N VAL A 586 -5.94 26.59 -3.99
CA VAL A 586 -6.01 25.37 -3.16
C VAL A 586 -7.43 24.82 -3.12
N LEU A 587 -8.45 25.69 -3.05
CA LEU A 587 -9.84 25.27 -3.16
C LEU A 587 -10.10 24.63 -4.52
N GLU A 588 -9.62 25.21 -5.63
CA GLU A 588 -9.82 24.62 -6.96
C GLU A 588 -9.17 23.25 -7.09
N MET A 589 -7.95 23.08 -6.56
CA MET A 589 -7.29 21.78 -6.47
C MET A 589 -8.08 20.80 -5.61
N TRP A 590 -8.57 21.25 -4.46
CA TRP A 590 -9.36 20.43 -3.54
C TRP A 590 -10.64 19.94 -4.18
N LYS A 591 -11.34 20.79 -4.95
CA LYS A 591 -12.52 20.39 -5.74
C LYS A 591 -12.20 19.23 -6.67
N GLN A 592 -11.05 19.27 -7.36
CA GLN A 592 -10.63 18.17 -8.23
C GLN A 592 -10.32 16.89 -7.45
N VAL A 593 -9.68 17.00 -6.28
CA VAL A 593 -9.40 15.86 -5.41
C VAL A 593 -10.69 15.16 -4.94
N VAL A 594 -11.70 15.93 -4.53
CA VAL A 594 -13.01 15.42 -4.10
C VAL A 594 -13.72 14.67 -5.23
N LEU A 595 -13.79 15.26 -6.42
CA LEU A 595 -14.44 14.64 -7.58
C LEU A 595 -13.69 13.40 -8.08
N TYR A 596 -12.35 13.43 -8.00
CA TYR A 596 -11.51 12.28 -8.31
C TYR A 596 -11.74 11.13 -7.34
N GLU A 597 -11.76 11.40 -6.02
CA GLU A 597 -12.03 10.36 -5.02
C GLU A 597 -13.37 9.69 -5.32
N TYR A 598 -14.44 10.47 -5.49
CA TYR A 598 -15.75 9.93 -5.82
C TYR A 598 -15.72 9.08 -7.09
N SER A 599 -15.09 9.56 -8.16
CA SER A 599 -14.99 8.81 -9.43
C SER A 599 -14.17 7.51 -9.29
N LYS A 600 -13.31 7.43 -8.28
CA LYS A 600 -12.46 6.28 -7.98
C LYS A 600 -13.10 5.32 -6.98
N THR A 601 -13.95 5.75 -6.06
CA THR A 601 -14.45 4.90 -4.96
C THR A 601 -15.97 4.84 -4.84
N GLY A 602 -16.68 5.80 -5.45
CA GLY A 602 -18.10 6.06 -5.21
C GLY A 602 -18.36 6.70 -3.83
N THR A 603 -17.30 7.09 -3.10
CA THR A 603 -17.34 7.56 -1.70
C THR A 603 -16.44 8.78 -1.48
N PHE A 604 -16.49 9.32 -0.26
CA PHE A 604 -15.64 10.43 0.19
C PHE A 604 -14.86 10.06 1.45
N ASP A 605 -14.50 8.78 1.65
CA ASP A 605 -13.97 8.27 2.91
C ASP A 605 -12.66 8.96 3.35
N VAL A 606 -11.73 9.16 2.42
CA VAL A 606 -10.44 9.80 2.67
C VAL A 606 -10.63 11.28 2.93
N VAL A 607 -11.38 11.97 2.06
CA VAL A 607 -11.74 13.39 2.24
C VAL A 607 -12.42 13.61 3.58
N ASN A 608 -13.45 12.83 3.92
CA ASN A 608 -14.19 12.95 5.18
C ASN A 608 -13.30 12.71 6.41
N LYS A 609 -12.41 11.72 6.33
CA LYS A 609 -11.42 11.47 7.39
C LYS A 609 -10.50 12.67 7.60
N ILE A 610 -10.09 13.34 6.52
CA ILE A 610 -9.28 14.56 6.60
C ILE A 610 -10.11 15.70 7.22
N MET A 611 -11.36 15.88 6.79
CA MET A 611 -12.27 16.92 7.28
C MET A 611 -12.69 16.74 8.77
N GLN A 612 -12.63 15.51 9.30
CA GLN A 612 -13.00 15.19 10.69
C GLN A 612 -11.84 15.28 11.70
N SER A 613 -10.60 15.48 11.26
CA SER A 613 -9.44 15.44 12.17
C SER A 613 -9.33 16.68 13.07
N ASP A 614 -9.06 16.54 14.37
CA ASP A 614 -8.94 17.70 15.31
C ASP A 614 -7.85 18.72 14.92
N LYS A 615 -6.90 18.31 14.06
CA LYS A 615 -5.87 19.19 13.47
C LYS A 615 -6.47 20.22 12.50
N THR A 616 -7.68 19.97 12.00
CA THR A 616 -8.45 20.88 11.15
C THR A 616 -9.49 21.63 11.99
N THR A 617 -9.05 22.30 13.05
CA THR A 617 -9.83 23.43 13.60
C THR A 617 -9.84 24.49 12.49
N PHE A 618 -10.73 24.31 11.52
CA PHE A 618 -10.86 25.23 10.40
C PHE A 618 -11.30 26.56 11.00
N LYS A 619 -10.34 27.49 11.09
CA LYS A 619 -10.64 28.92 11.07
C LYS A 619 -11.46 29.22 9.80
N LYS A 620 -12.05 30.41 9.71
CA LYS A 620 -12.98 30.83 8.64
C LYS A 620 -12.56 30.41 7.22
N GLU A 621 -11.27 30.32 6.96
CA GLU A 621 -10.63 30.04 5.67
C GLU A 621 -10.76 28.59 5.19
N GLY A 622 -10.98 27.62 6.07
CA GLY A 622 -11.20 26.22 5.69
C GLY A 622 -12.67 25.84 5.46
N LEU A 623 -13.58 26.77 5.78
CA LEU A 623 -15.01 26.55 5.66
C LEU A 623 -15.44 26.31 4.21
N GLU A 624 -14.79 26.96 3.24
CA GLU A 624 -15.07 26.79 1.81
C GLU A 624 -14.78 25.36 1.33
N LEU A 625 -13.65 24.78 1.77
CA LEU A 625 -13.29 23.40 1.43
C LEU A 625 -14.32 22.42 1.98
N LYS A 626 -14.74 22.62 3.24
CA LYS A 626 -15.75 21.78 3.91
C LYS A 626 -17.13 21.95 3.25
N ASN A 627 -17.53 23.17 2.94
CA ASN A 627 -18.81 23.47 2.30
C ASN A 627 -18.90 22.79 0.93
N PHE A 628 -17.82 22.81 0.15
CA PHE A 628 -17.79 22.10 -1.13
C PHE A 628 -17.96 20.59 -0.96
N VAL A 629 -17.30 19.98 0.04
CA VAL A 629 -17.48 18.54 0.32
C VAL A 629 -18.94 18.26 0.66
N LEU A 630 -19.55 19.02 1.57
CA LEU A 630 -20.95 18.85 1.95
C LEU A 630 -21.92 19.05 0.77
N GLU A 631 -21.63 20.01 -0.11
CA GLU A 631 -22.41 20.27 -1.33
C GLU A 631 -22.37 19.07 -2.28
N ILE A 632 -21.19 18.50 -2.51
CA ILE A 632 -21.02 17.34 -3.38
C ILE A 632 -21.62 16.08 -2.75
N GLU A 633 -21.52 15.92 -1.44
CA GLU A 633 -22.17 14.82 -0.70
C GLU A 633 -23.70 14.89 -0.79
N ASP A 634 -24.29 16.09 -0.63
CA ASP A 634 -25.73 16.33 -0.80
C ASP A 634 -26.18 15.94 -2.22
N ARG A 635 -25.40 16.31 -3.25
CA ARG A 635 -25.64 15.88 -4.64
C ARG A 635 -25.52 14.37 -4.81
N ALA A 636 -24.54 13.73 -4.16
CA ALA A 636 -24.35 12.28 -4.22
C ALA A 636 -25.52 11.50 -3.59
N GLN A 637 -26.27 12.09 -2.65
CA GLN A 637 -27.49 11.49 -2.08
C GLN A 637 -28.62 11.35 -3.10
N GLU A 638 -28.65 12.18 -4.15
CA GLU A 638 -29.62 12.08 -5.25
C GLU A 638 -29.35 10.88 -6.16
N ILE A 639 -28.16 10.30 -6.08
CA ILE A 639 -27.64 9.31 -7.02
C ILE A 639 -27.03 8.09 -6.33
N LYS A 640 -27.52 7.73 -5.13
CA LYS A 640 -27.01 6.61 -4.31
C LYS A 640 -26.81 5.32 -5.09
N PHE A 641 -27.73 4.98 -5.99
CA PHE A 641 -27.62 3.80 -6.83
C PHE A 641 -26.35 3.82 -7.68
N MET A 642 -26.06 4.97 -8.32
CA MET A 642 -24.88 5.17 -9.16
C MET A 642 -23.60 5.27 -8.33
N SER A 643 -23.66 5.87 -7.14
CA SER A 643 -22.56 5.81 -6.17
C SER A 643 -22.17 4.37 -5.86
N PHE A 644 -23.16 3.49 -5.65
CA PHE A 644 -22.91 2.06 -5.44
C PHE A 644 -22.40 1.35 -6.72
N GLN A 645 -22.89 1.71 -7.92
CA GLN A 645 -22.32 1.18 -9.17
C GLN A 645 -20.84 1.56 -9.33
N ILE A 646 -20.46 2.80 -9.04
CA ILE A 646 -19.06 3.23 -9.07
C ILE A 646 -18.26 2.43 -8.04
N HIS A 647 -18.77 2.30 -6.81
CA HIS A 647 -18.13 1.50 -5.77
C HIS A 647 -17.93 0.04 -6.20
N HIS A 648 -18.91 -0.54 -6.89
CA HIS A 648 -18.84 -1.90 -7.45
C HIS A 648 -17.78 -2.01 -8.55
N ILE A 649 -17.78 -1.07 -9.50
CA ILE A 649 -16.83 -1.02 -10.62
C ILE A 649 -15.41 -0.92 -10.09
N THR A 650 -15.16 -0.10 -9.08
CA THR A 650 -13.79 0.22 -8.65
C THR A 650 -13.32 -0.62 -7.47
N SER A 651 -14.20 -1.38 -6.81
CA SER A 651 -13.83 -2.30 -5.76
C SER A 651 -13.27 -3.61 -6.30
N GLY A 652 -11.99 -3.86 -5.99
CA GLY A 652 -11.22 -5.01 -6.44
C GLY A 652 -9.86 -4.56 -6.96
N GLY A 653 -8.80 -5.32 -6.68
CA GLY A 653 -7.40 -4.84 -6.75
C GLY A 653 -7.02 -3.99 -7.99
N SER A 654 -7.35 -4.44 -9.20
CA SER A 654 -6.95 -3.80 -10.46
C SER A 654 -7.92 -2.73 -10.99
N LYS A 655 -9.05 -2.46 -10.31
CA LYS A 655 -10.16 -1.70 -10.88
C LYS A 655 -10.11 -0.17 -10.67
N SER A 656 -9.10 0.34 -9.96
CA SER A 656 -8.88 1.80 -9.86
C SER A 656 -8.56 2.47 -11.21
N ILE A 657 -8.24 1.68 -12.24
CA ILE A 657 -7.95 2.17 -13.59
C ILE A 657 -9.14 2.86 -14.27
N TYR A 658 -10.37 2.67 -13.77
CA TYR A 658 -11.58 3.25 -14.36
C TYR A 658 -11.81 4.71 -13.97
N ALA A 659 -11.10 5.23 -12.96
CA ALA A 659 -11.29 6.60 -12.47
C ALA A 659 -11.24 7.68 -13.59
N PRO A 660 -10.28 7.67 -14.54
CA PRO A 660 -10.29 8.63 -15.66
C PRO A 660 -11.55 8.57 -16.52
N LEU A 661 -12.09 7.37 -16.76
CA LEU A 661 -13.29 7.17 -17.58
C LEU A 661 -14.55 7.62 -16.86
N ILE A 662 -14.73 7.20 -15.60
CA ILE A 662 -15.88 7.57 -14.77
C ILE A 662 -15.89 9.08 -14.55
N TRP A 663 -14.74 9.68 -14.24
CA TRP A 663 -14.64 11.13 -14.03
C TRP A 663 -14.95 11.91 -15.32
N SER A 664 -14.43 11.47 -16.46
CA SER A 664 -14.72 12.10 -17.76
C SER A 664 -16.20 12.03 -18.12
N LEU A 665 -16.86 10.89 -17.86
CA LEU A 665 -18.30 10.75 -18.02
C LEU A 665 -19.06 11.68 -17.10
N ALA A 666 -18.71 11.70 -15.80
CA ALA A 666 -19.39 12.52 -14.80
C ALA A 666 -19.28 14.02 -15.12
N GLU A 667 -18.12 14.48 -15.61
CA GLU A 667 -17.92 15.86 -16.04
C GLU A 667 -18.76 16.18 -17.28
N LYS A 668 -18.65 15.36 -18.34
CA LYS A 668 -19.32 15.60 -19.62
C LYS A 668 -20.85 15.57 -19.49
N MET A 669 -21.37 14.82 -18.51
CA MET A 669 -22.79 14.74 -18.18
C MET A 669 -23.20 15.69 -17.05
N GLU A 670 -22.26 16.49 -16.54
CA GLU A 670 -22.51 17.51 -15.52
C GLU A 670 -23.16 16.98 -14.22
N ILE A 671 -22.80 15.75 -13.83
CA ILE A 671 -23.45 15.00 -12.73
C ILE A 671 -23.50 15.80 -11.42
N PHE A 672 -22.46 16.60 -11.16
CA PHE A 672 -22.32 17.37 -9.93
C PHE A 672 -22.52 18.88 -10.12
N LYS A 673 -23.06 19.38 -11.25
CA LYS A 673 -23.25 20.82 -11.45
C LYS A 673 -24.51 21.39 -10.79
N SER A 674 -25.60 20.62 -10.75
CA SER A 674 -26.87 21.04 -10.14
C SER A 674 -27.23 20.16 -8.95
N LYS A 675 -28.04 20.69 -8.02
CA LYS A 675 -28.60 19.89 -6.92
C LYS A 675 -29.59 18.85 -7.42
N ASN A 676 -30.47 19.24 -8.34
CA ASN A 676 -31.42 18.32 -8.96
C ASN A 676 -30.86 17.84 -10.29
N LEU A 677 -30.38 16.60 -10.32
CA LEU A 677 -29.95 15.95 -11.56
C LEU A 677 -31.20 15.54 -12.36
N ARG A 678 -31.19 15.78 -13.69
CA ARG A 678 -32.30 15.36 -14.54
C ARG A 678 -32.33 13.83 -14.66
N ASN A 679 -33.52 13.23 -14.59
CA ASN A 679 -33.69 11.77 -14.61
C ASN A 679 -33.14 11.12 -15.90
N ASP A 680 -33.22 11.79 -17.04
CA ASP A 680 -32.66 11.33 -18.31
C ASP A 680 -31.12 11.24 -18.27
N VAL A 681 -30.47 12.23 -17.66
CA VAL A 681 -29.02 12.25 -17.46
C VAL A 681 -28.58 11.17 -16.47
N ALA A 682 -29.31 11.04 -15.35
CA ALA A 682 -29.07 10.00 -14.37
C ALA A 682 -29.19 8.59 -14.99
N LEU A 683 -30.23 8.35 -15.79
CA LEU A 683 -30.44 7.11 -16.51
C LEU A 683 -29.28 6.79 -17.48
N LEU A 684 -28.87 7.77 -18.28
CA LEU A 684 -27.76 7.60 -19.23
C LEU A 684 -26.44 7.33 -18.50
N PHE A 685 -26.18 8.01 -17.38
CA PHE A 685 -24.96 7.79 -16.60
C PHE A 685 -24.95 6.39 -15.98
N SER A 686 -26.07 5.97 -15.40
CA SER A 686 -26.23 4.61 -14.84
C SER A 686 -26.08 3.52 -15.91
N LYS A 687 -26.60 3.74 -17.13
CA LYS A 687 -26.37 2.84 -18.28
C LYS A 687 -24.90 2.77 -18.69
N ALA A 688 -24.19 3.90 -18.70
CA ALA A 688 -22.76 3.92 -18.98
C ALA A 688 -21.96 3.15 -17.92
N LEU A 689 -22.26 3.36 -16.63
CA LEU A 689 -21.67 2.61 -15.52
C LEU A 689 -21.96 1.11 -15.65
N HIS A 690 -23.19 0.72 -15.98
CA HIS A 690 -23.56 -0.68 -16.19
C HIS A 690 -22.74 -1.34 -17.31
N LYS A 691 -22.50 -0.66 -18.43
CA LYS A 691 -21.61 -1.19 -19.48
C LYS A 691 -20.16 -1.33 -19.02
N ILE A 692 -19.69 -0.49 -18.10
CA ILE A 692 -18.36 -0.62 -17.47
C ILE A 692 -18.35 -1.80 -16.48
N GLU A 693 -19.41 -2.00 -15.68
CA GLU A 693 -19.57 -3.17 -14.79
C GLU A 693 -19.45 -4.48 -15.61
N LYS A 694 -20.20 -4.55 -16.71
CA LYS A 694 -20.18 -5.66 -17.66
C LYS A 694 -18.79 -5.92 -18.23
N PHE A 695 -18.11 -4.87 -18.70
CA PHE A 695 -16.73 -4.99 -19.17
C PHE A 695 -15.79 -5.49 -18.05
N GLY A 696 -15.95 -5.00 -16.81
CA GLY A 696 -15.16 -5.43 -15.67
C GLY A 696 -15.29 -6.92 -15.36
N ALA A 697 -16.50 -7.48 -15.48
CA ALA A 697 -16.75 -8.91 -15.32
C ALA A 697 -16.05 -9.75 -16.42
N LEU A 698 -16.16 -9.32 -17.68
CA LEU A 698 -15.48 -9.98 -18.81
C LEU A 698 -13.96 -9.86 -18.73
N TRP A 699 -13.46 -8.73 -18.24
CA TRP A 699 -12.04 -8.55 -17.98
C TRP A 699 -11.55 -9.56 -16.95
N GLU A 700 -12.33 -9.86 -15.92
CA GLU A 700 -11.94 -10.77 -14.85
C GLU A 700 -11.70 -12.21 -15.32
N ILE A 701 -12.45 -12.70 -16.31
CA ILE A 701 -12.27 -14.04 -16.89
C ILE A 701 -11.26 -14.05 -18.05
N SER A 702 -10.91 -12.90 -18.61
CA SER A 702 -9.84 -12.77 -19.61
C SER A 702 -8.51 -12.27 -19.02
N PHE A 703 -8.44 -12.03 -17.71
CA PHE A 703 -7.29 -11.42 -17.07
C PHE A 703 -6.07 -12.35 -17.06
N LYS A 704 -5.03 -11.97 -17.80
CA LYS A 704 -3.72 -12.67 -17.82
C LYS A 704 -2.60 -11.86 -17.14
N GLY A 705 -2.93 -11.05 -16.13
CA GLY A 705 -1.95 -10.21 -15.43
C GLY A 705 -1.62 -8.87 -16.12
N GLN A 706 -2.33 -8.51 -17.20
CA GLN A 706 -2.09 -7.25 -17.93
C GLN A 706 -2.89 -6.08 -17.35
N SER A 707 -2.26 -4.91 -17.22
CA SER A 707 -2.96 -3.65 -16.91
C SER A 707 -3.50 -2.99 -18.18
N PHE A 708 -4.74 -2.49 -18.13
CA PHE A 708 -5.38 -1.74 -19.22
C PHE A 708 -5.37 -0.22 -19.03
N SER A 709 -4.56 0.33 -18.11
CA SER A 709 -4.56 1.76 -17.81
C SER A 709 -4.36 2.65 -19.05
N LYS A 710 -3.42 2.29 -19.95
CA LYS A 710 -3.17 3.07 -21.18
C LYS A 710 -4.36 3.04 -22.14
N GLN A 711 -4.98 1.87 -22.32
CA GLN A 711 -6.14 1.71 -23.18
C GLN A 711 -7.35 2.47 -22.60
N ILE A 712 -7.58 2.40 -21.29
CA ILE A 712 -8.65 3.17 -20.63
C ILE A 712 -8.41 4.67 -20.78
N ILE A 713 -7.19 5.17 -20.55
CA ILE A 713 -6.83 6.59 -20.78
C ILE A 713 -7.12 7.01 -22.23
N ALA A 714 -6.78 6.17 -23.21
CA ALA A 714 -7.05 6.46 -24.62
C ALA A 714 -8.56 6.54 -24.92
N ILE A 715 -9.35 5.61 -24.37
CA ILE A 715 -10.81 5.64 -24.50
C ILE A 715 -11.40 6.88 -23.84
N SER A 716 -10.94 7.23 -22.64
CA SER A 716 -11.36 8.44 -21.93
C SER A 716 -11.01 9.71 -22.71
N LYS A 717 -9.84 9.77 -23.35
CA LYS A 717 -9.46 10.87 -24.27
C LYS A 717 -10.43 10.97 -25.45
N GLU A 718 -10.73 9.85 -26.10
CA GLU A 718 -11.70 9.81 -27.22
C GLU A 718 -13.09 10.31 -26.77
N LEU A 719 -13.52 9.98 -25.56
CA LEU A 719 -14.81 10.41 -25.00
C LEU A 719 -14.88 11.93 -24.79
N VAL A 720 -13.82 12.51 -24.23
CA VAL A 720 -13.75 13.94 -23.90
C VAL A 720 -13.58 14.79 -25.16
N THR A 721 -12.76 14.36 -26.12
CA THR A 721 -12.46 15.13 -27.35
C THR A 721 -13.58 15.17 -28.37
N LYS A 722 -14.51 14.23 -28.36
CA LYS A 722 -15.66 14.25 -29.27
C LYS A 722 -16.71 15.26 -28.80
N GLU A 723 -17.23 16.05 -29.73
CA GLU A 723 -18.35 16.98 -29.49
C GLU A 723 -19.68 16.26 -29.29
N ASP A 724 -19.76 14.96 -29.63
CA ASP A 724 -20.97 14.15 -29.47
C ASP A 724 -21.53 14.23 -28.04
N GLU A 725 -22.80 14.61 -27.90
CA GLU A 725 -23.55 14.48 -26.66
C GLU A 725 -23.57 13.01 -26.20
N ILE A 726 -23.58 12.80 -24.88
CA ILE A 726 -23.70 11.44 -24.35
C ILE A 726 -25.15 11.01 -24.46
N ASN A 727 -25.39 10.07 -25.37
CA ASN A 727 -26.66 9.41 -25.57
C ASN A 727 -26.47 7.88 -25.60
N TYR A 728 -27.55 7.15 -25.84
CA TYR A 728 -27.51 5.69 -25.88
C TYR A 728 -26.54 5.13 -26.94
N GLU A 729 -26.50 5.72 -28.14
CA GLU A 729 -25.61 5.27 -29.21
C GLU A 729 -24.13 5.47 -28.83
N THR A 730 -23.80 6.61 -28.23
CA THR A 730 -22.45 6.90 -27.73
C THR A 730 -22.03 5.92 -26.64
N ILE A 731 -22.94 5.54 -25.73
CA ILE A 731 -22.67 4.52 -24.69
C ILE A 731 -22.41 3.14 -25.31
N ILE A 732 -23.18 2.74 -26.34
CA ILE A 732 -22.94 1.49 -27.05
C ILE A 732 -21.59 1.50 -27.77
N LYS A 733 -21.21 2.63 -28.39
CA LYS A 733 -19.88 2.80 -29.01
C LYS A 733 -18.75 2.69 -27.96
N LEU A 734 -18.92 3.30 -26.80
CA LEU A 734 -18.00 3.19 -25.67
C LEU A 734 -17.81 1.72 -25.24
N TYR A 735 -18.91 0.99 -25.03
CA TYR A 735 -18.85 -0.42 -24.66
C TYR A 735 -18.14 -1.28 -25.72
N LYS A 736 -18.44 -1.06 -27.02
CA LYS A 736 -17.74 -1.75 -28.13
C LYS A 736 -16.24 -1.47 -28.11
N ARG A 737 -15.82 -0.26 -27.75
CA ARG A 737 -14.40 0.11 -27.66
C ARG A 737 -13.72 -0.58 -26.48
N LEU A 738 -14.38 -0.64 -25.33
CA LEU A 738 -13.91 -1.40 -24.16
C LEU A 738 -13.77 -2.88 -24.50
N PHE A 739 -14.80 -3.49 -25.08
CA PHE A 739 -14.81 -4.90 -25.47
C PHE A 739 -13.67 -5.27 -26.44
N LYS A 740 -13.28 -4.36 -27.36
CA LYS A 740 -12.14 -4.59 -28.27
C LYS A 740 -10.80 -4.81 -27.56
N ILE A 741 -10.64 -4.30 -26.33
CA ILE A 741 -9.43 -4.48 -25.51
C ILE A 741 -9.29 -5.91 -25.01
N LEU A 742 -10.39 -6.65 -24.85
CA LEU A 742 -10.39 -8.02 -24.32
C LEU A 742 -9.59 -8.98 -25.21
N ASP A 743 -9.19 -10.10 -24.60
CA ASP A 743 -8.48 -11.18 -25.25
C ASP A 743 -9.25 -11.75 -26.46
N PRO A 744 -8.58 -12.05 -27.60
CA PRO A 744 -9.22 -12.74 -28.72
C PRO A 744 -9.97 -14.02 -28.34
N THR A 745 -9.53 -14.74 -27.30
CA THR A 745 -10.22 -15.96 -26.84
C THR A 745 -11.65 -15.69 -26.38
N ILE A 746 -11.92 -14.53 -25.78
CA ILE A 746 -13.29 -14.14 -25.39
C ILE A 746 -14.03 -13.48 -26.55
N LYS A 747 -13.35 -12.66 -27.36
CA LYS A 747 -13.98 -11.94 -28.47
C LYS A 747 -14.54 -12.85 -29.56
N ASN A 748 -13.98 -14.05 -29.72
CA ASN A 748 -14.39 -15.02 -30.74
C ASN A 748 -15.42 -16.04 -30.24
N GLN A 749 -15.74 -16.04 -28.94
CA GLN A 749 -16.75 -16.93 -28.34
C GLN A 749 -18.16 -16.35 -28.51
N ALA A 750 -19.18 -17.21 -28.51
CA ALA A 750 -20.55 -16.75 -28.50
C ALA A 750 -20.88 -16.08 -27.16
N GLN A 751 -21.88 -15.20 -27.14
CA GLN A 751 -22.32 -14.49 -25.93
C GLN A 751 -22.57 -15.44 -24.76
N ASN A 752 -23.29 -16.52 -25.03
CA ASN A 752 -23.65 -17.49 -24.01
C ASN A 752 -22.43 -18.20 -23.39
N ASP A 753 -21.36 -18.42 -24.16
CA ASP A 753 -20.19 -19.17 -23.71
C ASP A 753 -19.41 -18.41 -22.62
N TRP A 754 -19.22 -17.10 -22.80
CA TRP A 754 -18.52 -16.30 -21.79
C TRP A 754 -19.41 -16.00 -20.58
N ILE A 755 -20.75 -15.92 -20.73
CA ILE A 755 -21.65 -15.82 -19.56
C ILE A 755 -21.55 -17.12 -18.75
N LEU A 756 -21.58 -18.29 -19.40
CA LEU A 756 -21.42 -19.58 -18.75
C LEU A 756 -20.06 -19.72 -18.06
N THR A 757 -18.99 -19.25 -18.72
CA THR A 757 -17.64 -19.24 -18.15
C THR A 757 -17.58 -18.37 -16.89
N TYR A 758 -18.15 -17.16 -16.96
CA TYR A 758 -18.20 -16.26 -15.80
C TYR A 758 -19.08 -16.82 -14.68
N LYS A 759 -20.25 -17.39 -15.01
CA LYS A 759 -21.13 -18.08 -14.06
C LYS A 759 -20.38 -19.22 -13.35
N LYS A 760 -19.70 -20.08 -14.09
CA LYS A 760 -18.89 -21.17 -13.52
C LYS A 760 -17.85 -20.64 -12.53
N LYS A 761 -17.09 -19.61 -12.93
CA LYS A 761 -16.11 -18.96 -12.05
C LYS A 761 -16.76 -18.39 -10.77
N MET A 762 -17.91 -17.74 -10.90
CA MET A 762 -18.66 -17.23 -9.74
C MET A 762 -19.07 -18.37 -8.81
N TYR A 763 -19.59 -19.48 -9.34
CA TYR A 763 -19.93 -20.66 -8.54
C TYR A 763 -18.69 -21.23 -7.83
N GLU A 764 -17.59 -21.45 -8.54
CA GLU A 764 -16.34 -21.95 -7.95
C GLU A 764 -15.79 -21.03 -6.85
N THR A 765 -16.03 -19.73 -6.96
CA THR A 765 -15.52 -18.73 -6.01
C THR A 765 -16.46 -18.52 -4.80
N TYR A 766 -17.77 -18.53 -5.02
CA TYR A 766 -18.78 -18.04 -4.05
C TYR A 766 -19.70 -19.14 -3.50
N ASN A 767 -19.77 -20.31 -4.15
CA ASN A 767 -20.35 -21.53 -3.60
C ASN A 767 -19.24 -22.38 -2.98
N TYR A 768 -18.64 -21.87 -1.91
CA TYR A 768 -17.45 -22.46 -1.30
C TYR A 768 -17.69 -23.89 -0.80
N GLU A 769 -16.75 -24.78 -1.13
CA GLU A 769 -16.71 -26.16 -0.64
C GLU A 769 -15.29 -26.45 -0.10
N LYS A 770 -15.21 -26.65 1.22
CA LYS A 770 -14.00 -27.05 1.92
C LYS A 770 -13.93 -28.57 1.93
N ILE A 771 -12.99 -29.09 1.16
CA ILE A 771 -12.77 -30.53 0.96
C ILE A 771 -11.70 -31.06 1.93
N ASP A 772 -10.82 -30.19 2.46
CA ASP A 772 -9.82 -30.52 3.49
C ASP A 772 -9.47 -29.30 4.38
N ASP A 773 -8.67 -29.53 5.43
CA ASP A 773 -8.30 -28.53 6.44
C ASP A 773 -7.30 -27.44 6.02
N SER A 774 -6.73 -27.50 4.82
CA SER A 774 -5.68 -26.57 4.39
C SER A 774 -6.16 -25.23 3.84
N LYS A 775 -7.43 -25.14 3.43
CA LYS A 775 -7.98 -23.91 2.87
C LYS A 775 -8.59 -23.04 3.95
N SER A 776 -7.84 -22.02 4.36
CA SER A 776 -8.36 -20.91 5.15
C SER A 776 -9.15 -19.94 4.28
N PHE A 777 -10.31 -19.53 4.76
CA PHE A 777 -11.11 -18.49 4.12
C PHE A 777 -10.46 -17.11 4.32
N SER A 778 -10.34 -16.33 3.24
CA SER A 778 -9.67 -15.03 3.28
C SER A 778 -10.65 -13.88 3.59
N PRO A 779 -10.31 -12.91 4.46
CA PRO A 779 -11.08 -11.69 4.66
C PRO A 779 -11.33 -10.88 3.37
N ALA A 780 -10.50 -11.07 2.34
CA ALA A 780 -10.72 -10.46 1.03
C ALA A 780 -12.05 -10.90 0.39
N ASN A 781 -12.49 -12.13 0.65
CA ASN A 781 -13.75 -12.66 0.13
C ASN A 781 -14.96 -11.93 0.71
N ASN A 782 -14.97 -11.63 2.02
CA ASN A 782 -16.06 -10.87 2.66
C ASN A 782 -16.31 -9.52 1.98
N LYS A 783 -15.23 -8.83 1.56
CA LYS A 783 -15.35 -7.57 0.82
C LYS A 783 -16.09 -7.77 -0.50
N PHE A 784 -15.75 -8.80 -1.27
CA PHE A 784 -16.41 -9.10 -2.53
C PHE A 784 -17.85 -9.58 -2.34
N TYR A 785 -18.12 -10.39 -1.31
CA TYR A 785 -19.46 -10.87 -0.99
C TYR A 785 -20.38 -9.68 -0.68
N LYS A 786 -19.89 -8.72 0.12
CA LYS A 786 -20.59 -7.46 0.36
C LYS A 786 -20.96 -6.73 -0.93
N ILE A 787 -20.01 -6.58 -1.84
CA ILE A 787 -20.20 -5.83 -3.09
C ILE A 787 -21.24 -6.53 -3.98
N ILE A 788 -21.18 -7.86 -4.10
CA ILE A 788 -22.12 -8.65 -4.90
C ILE A 788 -23.51 -8.60 -4.29
N ILE A 789 -23.66 -8.93 -3.00
CA ILE A 789 -24.95 -8.89 -2.30
C ILE A 789 -25.54 -7.48 -2.36
N GLY A 790 -24.72 -6.46 -2.08
CA GLY A 790 -25.14 -5.07 -2.14
C GLY A 790 -25.61 -4.69 -3.54
N ARG A 791 -24.93 -5.12 -4.60
CA ARG A 791 -25.34 -4.82 -5.99
C ARG A 791 -26.65 -5.50 -6.36
N VAL A 792 -26.81 -6.76 -5.96
CA VAL A 792 -28.02 -7.56 -6.20
C VAL A 792 -29.23 -6.93 -5.51
N PHE A 793 -29.15 -6.67 -4.20
CA PHE A 793 -30.26 -6.09 -3.46
C PHE A 793 -30.53 -4.63 -3.87
N ASN A 794 -29.49 -3.83 -4.14
CA ASN A 794 -29.68 -2.49 -4.68
C ASN A 794 -30.38 -2.50 -6.04
N GLY A 795 -30.06 -3.48 -6.91
CA GLY A 795 -30.74 -3.69 -8.18
C GLY A 795 -32.20 -4.16 -8.02
N PHE A 796 -32.45 -5.20 -7.23
CA PHE A 796 -33.78 -5.80 -7.15
C PHE A 796 -34.80 -4.96 -6.37
N HIS A 797 -34.33 -4.01 -5.56
CA HIS A 797 -35.18 -3.00 -4.94
C HIS A 797 -35.33 -1.71 -5.76
N ASN A 798 -34.68 -1.63 -6.93
CA ASN A 798 -34.85 -0.52 -7.87
C ASN A 798 -36.12 -0.75 -8.70
N SER A 799 -36.90 0.32 -8.91
CA SER A 799 -38.34 0.21 -9.12
C SER A 799 -38.81 -0.25 -10.50
N ASN A 800 -37.94 -0.44 -11.49
CA ASN A 800 -38.30 -0.94 -12.83
C ASN A 800 -37.43 -2.10 -13.35
N GLN A 801 -36.10 -1.97 -13.24
CA GLN A 801 -35.12 -2.92 -13.76
C GLN A 801 -33.89 -2.97 -12.85
N PRO A 802 -33.25 -4.14 -12.65
CA PRO A 802 -32.16 -4.27 -11.69
C PRO A 802 -30.79 -3.79 -12.23
N PHE A 803 -30.72 -3.43 -13.53
CA PHE A 803 -29.50 -3.06 -14.24
C PHE A 803 -29.04 -1.63 -13.98
N TRP A 804 -29.93 -0.65 -14.11
CA TRP A 804 -29.62 0.78 -14.06
C TRP A 804 -30.72 1.57 -13.36
N PHE A 805 -30.35 2.72 -12.84
CA PHE A 805 -31.24 3.67 -12.18
C PHE A 805 -32.14 4.37 -13.19
N GLU A 806 -33.46 4.39 -12.96
CA GLU A 806 -34.45 5.07 -13.82
C GLU A 806 -35.10 6.30 -13.17
N GLY A 807 -34.61 6.67 -11.98
CA GLY A 807 -35.21 7.73 -11.16
C GLY A 807 -36.05 7.16 -10.01
N TYR A 808 -36.20 7.95 -8.95
CA TYR A 808 -37.10 7.64 -7.85
C TYR A 808 -38.53 8.03 -8.20
N ARG A 809 -39.53 7.18 -7.90
CA ARG A 809 -40.95 7.46 -8.16
C ARG A 809 -41.58 8.35 -7.10
N SER A 810 -41.02 8.37 -5.89
CA SER A 810 -41.49 9.21 -4.79
C SER A 810 -40.34 9.67 -3.88
N TYR A 811 -40.60 10.72 -3.11
CA TYR A 811 -39.69 11.19 -2.06
C TYR A 811 -39.43 10.11 -0.99
N GLU A 812 -40.44 9.30 -0.68
CA GLU A 812 -40.33 8.18 0.26
C GLU A 812 -39.41 7.08 -0.29
N GLU A 813 -39.54 6.70 -1.56
CA GLU A 813 -38.65 5.72 -2.21
C GLU A 813 -37.19 6.20 -2.16
N LYS A 814 -36.97 7.48 -2.47
CA LYS A 814 -35.66 8.10 -2.38
C LYS A 814 -35.08 8.06 -0.96
N ASN A 815 -35.85 8.46 0.04
CA ASN A 815 -35.38 8.48 1.42
C ASN A 815 -35.15 7.08 2.00
N ASN A 816 -35.96 6.11 1.58
CA ASN A 816 -35.84 4.71 1.98
C ASN A 816 -34.79 3.94 1.14
N SER A 817 -34.22 4.55 0.11
CA SER A 817 -33.18 3.92 -0.70
C SER A 817 -31.92 3.66 0.14
N ILE A 818 -31.47 2.40 0.10
CA ILE A 818 -30.41 1.89 0.97
C ILE A 818 -29.06 2.09 0.29
N ASP A 819 -28.12 2.67 1.02
CA ASP A 819 -26.73 2.75 0.61
C ASP A 819 -25.90 1.66 1.31
N PHE A 820 -25.59 0.60 0.57
CA PHE A 820 -24.80 -0.53 1.07
C PHE A 820 -23.29 -0.25 1.14
N ILE A 821 -22.80 0.91 0.69
CA ILE A 821 -21.37 1.27 0.74
C ILE A 821 -20.85 1.20 2.18
N ASN A 822 -21.64 1.64 3.17
CA ASN A 822 -21.22 1.71 4.58
C ASN A 822 -21.55 0.46 5.39
N TYR A 823 -22.07 -0.60 4.75
CA TYR A 823 -22.45 -1.83 5.44
C TYR A 823 -21.25 -2.77 5.61
N SER A 824 -21.26 -3.63 6.62
CA SER A 824 -20.34 -4.75 6.80
C SER A 824 -21.00 -6.06 6.38
N TYR A 825 -20.17 -7.02 5.98
CA TYR A 825 -20.59 -8.39 5.74
C TYR A 825 -20.63 -9.14 7.06
N GLU A 826 -21.77 -9.74 7.39
CA GLU A 826 -21.99 -10.53 8.58
C GLU A 826 -22.43 -11.95 8.20
N HIS A 827 -22.00 -12.95 8.98
CA HIS A 827 -22.33 -14.34 8.74
C HIS A 827 -23.53 -14.73 9.59
N VAL A 828 -24.56 -15.34 8.98
CA VAL A 828 -25.70 -15.88 9.74
C VAL A 828 -25.24 -17.07 10.59
N LEU A 829 -24.64 -18.09 9.97
CA LEU A 829 -23.88 -19.12 10.70
C LEU A 829 -22.52 -18.56 11.12
N PRO A 830 -22.16 -18.59 12.41
CA PRO A 830 -20.90 -18.02 12.88
C PRO A 830 -19.69 -18.79 12.33
N GLN A 831 -18.58 -18.10 12.17
CA GLN A 831 -17.31 -18.76 11.80
C GLN A 831 -16.77 -19.67 12.91
N LYS A 832 -17.14 -19.37 14.16
CA LYS A 832 -16.78 -20.15 15.34
C LYS A 832 -18.08 -20.54 16.06
N PRO A 833 -18.60 -21.76 15.88
CA PRO A 833 -19.77 -22.22 16.62
C PRO A 833 -19.47 -22.24 18.13
N ASN A 834 -20.51 -22.19 18.95
CA ASN A 834 -20.36 -22.39 20.40
C ASN A 834 -20.38 -23.90 20.71
N LYS A 835 -19.96 -24.28 21.92
CA LYS A 835 -19.93 -25.69 22.36
C LYS A 835 -21.25 -26.44 22.19
N GLU A 836 -22.37 -25.75 22.38
CA GLU A 836 -23.70 -26.34 22.22
C GLU A 836 -23.98 -26.73 20.76
N LEU A 837 -23.70 -25.83 19.82
CA LEU A 837 -23.80 -26.12 18.39
C LEU A 837 -22.76 -27.16 17.95
N GLU A 838 -21.53 -27.10 18.47
CA GLU A 838 -20.50 -28.11 18.23
C GLU A 838 -21.00 -29.50 18.62
N ASN A 839 -21.52 -29.67 19.85
CA ASN A 839 -22.06 -30.94 20.33
C ASN A 839 -23.19 -31.47 19.43
N ILE A 840 -24.13 -30.62 19.03
CA ILE A 840 -25.25 -31.04 18.16
C ILE A 840 -24.75 -31.48 16.79
N LEU A 841 -23.75 -30.79 16.23
CA LEU A 841 -23.18 -31.15 14.95
C LEU A 841 -22.39 -32.46 15.05
N GLU A 842 -21.59 -32.63 16.09
CA GLU A 842 -20.81 -33.85 16.36
C GLU A 842 -21.70 -35.07 16.61
N GLU A 843 -22.73 -34.95 17.46
CA GLU A 843 -23.71 -36.01 17.75
C GLU A 843 -24.45 -36.49 16.50
N ASN A 844 -24.55 -35.64 15.47
CA ASN A 844 -25.20 -35.94 14.20
C ASN A 844 -24.22 -36.22 13.04
N ASN A 845 -22.94 -36.47 13.35
CA ASN A 845 -21.88 -36.74 12.36
C ASN A 845 -21.71 -35.63 11.30
N ILE A 846 -21.95 -34.37 11.67
CA ILE A 846 -21.68 -33.22 10.81
C ILE A 846 -20.30 -32.68 11.13
N ASP A 847 -19.37 -32.86 10.19
CA ASP A 847 -18.01 -32.38 10.35
C ASP A 847 -17.93 -30.84 10.37
N LEU A 848 -17.37 -30.31 11.45
CA LEU A 848 -17.14 -28.88 11.66
C LEU A 848 -16.11 -28.32 10.66
N THR A 849 -15.11 -29.12 10.32
CA THR A 849 -13.97 -28.63 9.55
C THR A 849 -14.26 -28.60 8.06
N THR A 850 -15.05 -29.53 7.52
CA THR A 850 -15.44 -29.55 6.10
C THR A 850 -16.87 -29.06 5.88
N LYS A 851 -17.89 -29.82 6.32
CA LYS A 851 -19.31 -29.58 5.97
C LYS A 851 -19.82 -28.25 6.54
N TYR A 852 -19.61 -27.99 7.82
CA TYR A 852 -20.03 -26.73 8.45
C TYR A 852 -19.27 -25.54 7.88
N SER A 853 -17.94 -25.63 7.81
CA SER A 853 -17.09 -24.58 7.26
C SER A 853 -17.44 -24.25 5.79
N SER A 854 -17.75 -25.27 4.98
CA SER A 854 -18.22 -25.06 3.60
C SER A 854 -19.44 -24.14 3.59
N LEU A 855 -20.44 -24.45 4.40
CA LEU A 855 -21.69 -23.71 4.49
C LEU A 855 -21.50 -22.28 5.01
N VAL A 856 -20.67 -22.09 6.03
CA VAL A 856 -20.35 -20.76 6.61
C VAL A 856 -19.81 -19.80 5.55
N TYR A 857 -18.98 -20.29 4.65
CA TYR A 857 -18.27 -19.47 3.68
C TYR A 857 -18.95 -19.36 2.31
N LYS A 858 -20.17 -19.90 2.15
CA LYS A 858 -20.99 -19.63 0.97
C LYS A 858 -21.56 -18.21 1.02
N ILE A 859 -21.65 -17.55 -0.13
CA ILE A 859 -22.22 -16.18 -0.20
C ILE A 859 -23.67 -16.11 0.31
N GLY A 860 -24.43 -17.21 0.19
CA GLY A 860 -25.78 -17.32 0.71
C GLY A 860 -25.89 -17.29 2.24
N ASN A 861 -24.80 -17.46 2.99
CA ASN A 861 -24.75 -17.29 4.44
C ASN A 861 -24.61 -15.81 4.87
N GLY A 862 -24.39 -14.92 3.89
CA GLY A 862 -24.04 -13.53 4.12
C GLY A 862 -25.20 -12.57 4.21
N ILE A 863 -25.16 -11.67 5.18
CA ILE A 863 -26.08 -10.53 5.27
C ILE A 863 -25.28 -9.24 5.40
N LEU A 864 -25.92 -8.11 5.08
CA LEU A 864 -25.31 -6.79 5.21
C LEU A 864 -25.88 -6.06 6.42
N LEU A 865 -25.02 -5.57 7.30
CA LEU A 865 -25.41 -4.77 8.46
C LEU A 865 -24.75 -3.39 8.41
N ASN A 866 -25.46 -2.34 8.81
CA ASN A 866 -24.81 -1.06 9.06
C ASN A 866 -23.94 -1.15 10.33
N LYS A 867 -23.06 -0.17 10.55
CA LYS A 867 -22.14 -0.14 11.69
C LYS A 867 -22.84 -0.27 13.06
N ASN A 868 -24.00 0.36 13.22
CA ASN A 868 -24.73 0.35 14.48
C ASN A 868 -25.32 -1.03 14.76
N ASP A 869 -25.98 -1.63 13.77
CA ASP A 869 -26.58 -2.95 13.91
C ASP A 869 -25.51 -4.04 14.05
N ASN A 870 -24.40 -3.91 13.33
CA ASN A 870 -23.24 -4.80 13.46
C ASN A 870 -22.64 -4.75 14.87
N SER A 871 -22.59 -3.57 15.51
CA SER A 871 -22.09 -3.43 16.88
C SER A 871 -22.99 -4.07 17.95
N LYS A 872 -24.30 -4.19 17.67
CA LYS A 872 -25.25 -4.90 18.52
C LYS A 872 -25.17 -6.42 18.38
N MET A 873 -24.66 -6.90 17.24
CA MET A 873 -24.47 -8.33 17.01
C MET A 873 -23.19 -8.81 17.67
N SER A 874 -23.33 -9.68 18.68
CA SER A 874 -22.18 -10.39 19.27
C SER A 874 -21.75 -11.57 18.39
N ASN A 875 -20.49 -12.02 18.50
CA ASN A 875 -19.97 -13.21 17.83
C ASN A 875 -20.57 -14.55 18.35
N LYS A 876 -21.75 -14.52 18.99
CA LYS A 876 -22.42 -15.70 19.51
C LYS A 876 -23.17 -16.43 18.40
N SER A 877 -23.36 -17.74 18.58
CA SER A 877 -24.14 -18.62 17.68
C SER A 877 -25.61 -18.26 17.59
N ASN A 878 -26.19 -17.75 18.68
CA ASN A 878 -27.62 -17.50 18.80
C ASN A 878 -27.90 -16.01 18.50
N LYS A 879 -27.77 -15.61 17.23
CA LYS A 879 -27.98 -14.22 16.77
C LYS A 879 -29.46 -13.91 16.58
N SER A 880 -30.04 -13.11 17.48
CA SER A 880 -31.40 -12.59 17.29
C SER A 880 -31.39 -11.22 16.61
N TYR A 881 -31.65 -11.19 15.31
CA TYR A 881 -31.89 -9.91 14.62
C TYR A 881 -33.23 -9.30 15.03
N ILE A 882 -34.25 -10.14 15.27
CA ILE A 882 -35.61 -9.73 15.63
C ILE A 882 -35.65 -9.11 17.03
N THR A 883 -35.02 -9.73 18.04
CA THR A 883 -35.00 -9.22 19.42
C THR A 883 -34.24 -7.89 19.54
N HIS A 884 -33.28 -7.62 18.65
CA HIS A 884 -32.59 -6.32 18.56
C HIS A 884 -33.32 -5.30 17.66
N GLY A 885 -34.50 -5.64 17.13
CA GLY A 885 -35.28 -4.78 16.25
C GLY A 885 -34.65 -4.53 14.88
N ILE A 886 -33.70 -5.37 14.46
CA ILE A 886 -32.94 -5.20 13.22
C ILE A 886 -33.78 -5.73 12.05
N LYS A 887 -34.31 -4.82 11.24
CA LYS A 887 -34.91 -5.17 9.94
C LYS A 887 -33.82 -5.20 8.88
N ASN A 888 -33.44 -6.40 8.45
CA ASN A 888 -32.44 -6.57 7.39
C ASN A 888 -33.12 -6.89 6.06
N ILE A 889 -33.01 -6.00 5.08
CA ILE A 889 -33.56 -6.25 3.74
C ILE A 889 -32.88 -7.44 3.05
N THR A 890 -31.60 -7.70 3.37
CA THR A 890 -30.81 -8.77 2.76
C THR A 890 -31.20 -10.17 3.24
N THR A 891 -32.04 -10.29 4.27
CA THR A 891 -32.58 -11.59 4.72
C THR A 891 -33.94 -11.91 4.10
N GLN A 892 -34.60 -10.93 3.49
CA GLN A 892 -35.94 -11.08 2.93
C GLN A 892 -35.89 -11.73 1.55
N SER A 893 -37.01 -12.36 1.17
CA SER A 893 -37.17 -12.81 -0.21
C SER A 893 -37.41 -11.62 -1.14
N VAL A 894 -36.70 -11.56 -2.26
CA VAL A 894 -36.83 -10.45 -3.21
C VAL A 894 -36.99 -11.00 -4.62
N LYS A 895 -37.94 -10.46 -5.38
CA LYS A 895 -38.15 -10.77 -6.79
C LYS A 895 -38.71 -9.56 -7.53
N ILE A 896 -38.39 -9.44 -8.81
CA ILE A 896 -39.08 -8.54 -9.72
C ILE A 896 -40.01 -9.39 -10.60
N PRO A 897 -41.34 -9.19 -10.54
CA PRO A 897 -42.30 -9.98 -11.33
C PRO A 897 -41.97 -9.95 -12.83
N GLY A 898 -42.02 -11.11 -13.49
CA GLY A 898 -41.80 -11.23 -14.94
C GLY A 898 -40.34 -11.35 -15.38
N ILE A 899 -39.36 -11.18 -14.48
CA ILE A 899 -37.95 -11.39 -14.80
C ILE A 899 -37.61 -12.89 -14.80
N LYS A 900 -37.11 -13.38 -15.94
CA LYS A 900 -36.75 -14.79 -16.17
C LYS A 900 -35.24 -15.03 -16.15
N SER A 901 -34.85 -16.26 -15.84
CA SER A 901 -33.45 -16.71 -15.89
C SER A 901 -32.91 -16.66 -17.32
N LEU A 902 -31.66 -16.20 -17.47
CA LEU A 902 -30.93 -16.20 -18.75
C LEU A 902 -30.78 -17.59 -19.39
N PHE A 903 -30.95 -18.65 -18.60
CA PHE A 903 -30.74 -20.03 -19.03
C PHE A 903 -32.00 -20.90 -18.93
N ASP A 904 -33.11 -20.35 -18.45
CA ASP A 904 -34.37 -21.07 -18.30
C ASP A 904 -35.56 -20.10 -18.31
N ASP A 905 -36.24 -20.01 -19.46
CA ASP A 905 -37.38 -19.12 -19.68
C ASP A 905 -38.64 -19.50 -18.86
N LYS A 906 -38.61 -20.61 -18.13
CA LYS A 906 -39.68 -21.02 -17.21
C LYS A 906 -39.37 -20.66 -15.76
N LYS A 907 -38.13 -20.30 -15.43
CA LYS A 907 -37.68 -20.00 -14.07
C LYS A 907 -37.60 -18.48 -13.86
N GLU A 908 -38.43 -17.95 -12.97
CA GLU A 908 -38.29 -16.56 -12.50
C GLU A 908 -37.03 -16.41 -11.64
N ILE A 909 -36.38 -15.24 -11.71
CA ILE A 909 -35.28 -14.92 -10.81
C ILE A 909 -35.82 -14.33 -9.52
N SER A 910 -35.48 -14.98 -8.41
CA SER A 910 -35.81 -14.54 -7.06
C SER A 910 -34.68 -14.89 -6.12
N ILE A 911 -34.53 -14.10 -5.07
CA ILE A 911 -33.64 -14.40 -3.95
C ILE A 911 -34.48 -15.00 -2.84
N SER A 912 -34.16 -16.24 -2.46
CA SER A 912 -34.81 -16.89 -1.32
C SER A 912 -34.48 -16.19 0.00
N SER A 913 -35.45 -16.15 0.91
CA SER A 913 -35.25 -15.62 2.25
C SER A 913 -34.30 -16.50 3.07
N LEU A 914 -33.55 -15.88 3.96
CA LEU A 914 -32.88 -16.58 5.05
C LEU A 914 -33.84 -16.68 6.25
N PRO A 915 -34.13 -17.88 6.77
CA PRO A 915 -34.96 -18.02 7.96
C PRO A 915 -34.23 -17.34 9.13
N LEU A 916 -34.84 -16.29 9.66
CA LEU A 916 -34.42 -15.69 10.93
C LEU A 916 -34.92 -16.62 12.04
N VAL A 917 -34.01 -17.04 12.92
CA VAL A 917 -34.30 -17.90 14.07
C VAL A 917 -35.29 -17.16 15.00
N ASN A 918 -36.48 -17.73 15.22
CA ASN A 918 -37.44 -17.19 16.20
C ASN A 918 -36.87 -17.33 17.63
N GLU A 919 -37.30 -16.50 18.59
CA GLU A 919 -36.75 -16.51 19.98
C GLU A 919 -36.74 -17.90 20.64
N GLU A 920 -37.67 -18.79 20.30
CA GLU A 920 -37.72 -20.17 20.81
C GLU A 920 -36.61 -21.09 20.23
N GLU A 921 -36.19 -20.88 18.98
CA GLU A 921 -35.12 -21.65 18.33
C GLU A 921 -33.71 -21.14 18.72
N ILE A 922 -33.62 -19.94 19.32
CA ILE A 922 -32.38 -19.33 19.84
C ILE A 922 -31.89 -20.05 21.09
N TYR A 923 -32.78 -20.66 21.88
CA TYR A 923 -32.43 -21.41 23.08
C TYR A 923 -32.42 -22.94 22.87
N ASN A 924 -32.96 -23.41 21.74
CA ASN A 924 -33.09 -24.83 21.40
C ASN A 924 -32.69 -25.05 19.93
N PHE A 925 -31.50 -24.61 19.53
CA PHE A 925 -31.02 -24.83 18.17
C PHE A 925 -31.00 -26.35 17.91
N SER A 926 -31.66 -26.82 16.85
CA SER A 926 -31.83 -28.27 16.59
C SER A 926 -31.18 -28.68 15.27
N LEU A 927 -31.00 -29.99 15.06
CA LEU A 927 -30.58 -30.52 13.76
C LEU A 927 -31.56 -30.12 12.63
N ASP A 928 -32.86 -30.08 12.91
CA ASP A 928 -33.87 -29.65 11.94
C ASP A 928 -33.70 -28.17 11.56
N SER A 929 -33.42 -27.31 12.55
CA SER A 929 -33.09 -25.89 12.34
C SER A 929 -31.82 -25.73 11.51
N PHE A 930 -30.78 -26.55 11.76
CA PHE A 930 -29.56 -26.58 10.95
C PHE A 930 -29.85 -27.00 9.49
N CYS A 931 -30.62 -28.07 9.29
CA CYS A 931 -30.94 -28.59 7.95
C CYS A 931 -31.78 -27.59 7.14
N LYS A 932 -32.67 -26.83 7.80
CA LYS A 932 -33.40 -25.71 7.18
C LYS A 932 -32.44 -24.61 6.74
N LEU A 933 -31.53 -24.18 7.61
CA LEU A 933 -30.51 -23.18 7.29
C LEU A 933 -29.59 -23.65 6.15
N GLU A 934 -29.14 -24.91 6.18
CA GLU A 934 -28.32 -25.51 5.12
C GLU A 934 -29.02 -25.41 3.76
N LYS A 935 -30.29 -25.83 3.68
CA LYS A 935 -31.10 -25.72 2.46
C LYS A 935 -31.25 -24.26 2.01
N SER A 936 -31.56 -23.35 2.92
CA SER A 936 -31.74 -21.93 2.62
C SER A 936 -30.44 -21.27 2.16
N ILE A 937 -29.30 -21.55 2.79
CA ILE A 937 -28.00 -21.00 2.41
C ILE A 937 -27.56 -21.48 1.04
N ASN A 938 -27.72 -22.79 0.76
CA ASN A 938 -27.41 -23.36 -0.55
C ASN A 938 -28.29 -22.73 -1.64
N LYS A 939 -29.61 -22.67 -1.40
CA LYS A 939 -30.54 -22.09 -2.35
C LYS A 939 -30.28 -20.60 -2.60
N ARG A 940 -30.06 -19.83 -1.53
CA ARG A 940 -29.75 -18.40 -1.61
C ARG A 940 -28.42 -18.12 -2.28
N THR A 941 -27.44 -19.03 -2.15
CA THR A 941 -26.16 -18.95 -2.88
C THR A 941 -26.38 -19.00 -4.39
N GLU A 942 -27.14 -19.99 -4.86
CA GLU A 942 -27.51 -20.07 -6.28
C GLU A 942 -28.29 -18.84 -6.73
N ASP A 943 -29.29 -18.44 -5.96
CA ASP A 943 -30.15 -17.32 -6.31
C ASP A 943 -29.39 -15.99 -6.41
N ILE A 944 -28.46 -15.71 -5.48
CA ILE A 944 -27.62 -14.50 -5.52
C ILE A 944 -26.71 -14.51 -6.75
N ILE A 945 -26.09 -15.66 -7.06
CA ILE A 945 -25.21 -15.77 -8.23
C ILE A 945 -26.03 -15.60 -9.51
N ASP A 946 -27.16 -16.30 -9.66
CA ASP A 946 -28.05 -16.19 -10.81
C ASP A 946 -28.56 -14.75 -10.99
N ALA A 947 -29.01 -14.10 -9.91
CA ALA A 947 -29.48 -12.72 -9.93
C ALA A 947 -28.36 -11.74 -10.33
N TYR A 948 -27.15 -11.94 -9.84
CA TYR A 948 -26.01 -11.11 -10.19
C TYR A 948 -25.57 -11.28 -11.65
N ILE A 949 -25.57 -12.52 -12.16
CA ILE A 949 -25.30 -12.81 -13.57
C ILE A 949 -26.34 -12.15 -14.46
N TYR A 950 -27.62 -12.23 -14.09
CA TYR A 950 -28.69 -11.52 -14.79
C TYR A 950 -28.44 -10.01 -14.81
N ILE A 951 -28.19 -9.39 -13.65
CA ILE A 951 -27.91 -7.95 -13.54
C ILE A 951 -26.79 -7.51 -14.49
N LEU A 952 -25.76 -8.33 -14.70
CA LEU A 952 -24.60 -7.94 -15.52
C LEU A 952 -24.81 -8.11 -17.03
N PHE A 953 -25.70 -9.03 -17.46
CA PHE A 953 -25.66 -9.54 -18.83
C PHE A 953 -26.99 -9.61 -19.58
N SER A 954 -28.14 -9.51 -18.90
CA SER A 954 -29.45 -9.64 -19.58
C SER A 954 -29.89 -8.41 -20.35
N ASP A 955 -29.23 -7.27 -20.17
CA ASP A 955 -29.50 -6.02 -20.87
C ASP A 955 -29.44 -6.09 -22.40
N ASP A 956 -28.79 -7.12 -22.95
CA ASP A 956 -28.68 -7.36 -24.39
C ASP A 956 -29.67 -8.44 -24.91
N PHE A 957 -30.40 -9.15 -24.03
CA PHE A 957 -31.36 -10.20 -24.39
C PHE A 957 -32.81 -9.71 -24.48
N ASP A 958 -33.14 -8.56 -23.89
CA ASP A 958 -34.48 -7.94 -23.92
C ASP A 958 -34.79 -7.21 -25.26
N LYS A 959 -34.40 -7.81 -26.40
CA LYS A 959 -34.71 -7.29 -27.75
C LYS A 959 -35.52 -8.25 -28.59
#